data_AF-A0A2E6SUH5-F1
#
_entry.id   AF-A0A2E6SUH5-F1
#
_cell.length_a   1.000
_cell.length_b   1.000
_cell.length_c   1.000
_cell.angle_alpha   90.00
_cell.angle_beta   90.00
_cell.angle_gamma   90.00
#
_symmetry.space_group_name_H-M   'P 1'
#
loop_
_entity.id
_entity.type
_entity.pdbx_description
1 polymer ?
#
loop_
_entity_poly.entity_id
_entity_poly.type
_entity_poly.pdbx_seq_one_letter_code
_entity_poly.pdbx_strand_id
1 'polypeptide(L)'
;MFKLFCLIFLTFLLSEKSIARIIESKKSGNWTAFSTWKNNQSPLEIDTVKINVGDTIFINSSNAVCSVLINEGVLFFNSSSNNLNVSRAHFKNGLISGRSLGTMSIDTITIQGNSIIDKCHLSAKQIIIEDTLKFTNKSGLKTFGQFINLGSVFNPSSEHIELKGPLVNRGTFLFFNGKISFRKKTEIRGRLNVYAMEIKDELLNHDTLTISASITGNGILKNHGLLTLRMTNSKFGIDSLDVTYPKNTLILNRTGNQSIPPLVKHKAYDIQLYGNGNYTIHEPITIHSLKGYGTSQLTIQKTILVNDVYFEDSTTCIVNTNLSLNNHPQFGHFFIGSGYHISMLQHDSLFVSGHFSGDLRGNPTVVYNGAIQQSINPINYNHLVYLNSGKDASKFHTHHMINHLDVISGQLKLGDAVVNQCTIGLSGEIQIGGHSPLFKDTVHINGKLIIRSHLADPTFNQLTIYESGSFINQSTADISINAGIQNNGIFKGCMGTACDFYFSNDSFTLDGKDTIYIPRVKGKNLKNKGILSISKELRVDTLTNDKNGILLIQADTQNINGYWDLSAKNNTVIFNKKGNQNIPFCVQEAENLVFQNSGKKILTRNIQVNENLHIYPSAHLQCDSFQIIGSPAGTFTIDSLSRLTLGHNYSEKNIIFPSFFSTLILHDSSTVIYASKKNQTISSSPHYGNLILDDGAVDSCRKEISGDSLIINGRLNLAESSLQLIIDDKTVDVNGDWDGPGQLVLTSGHFLLAGDGNSTGKVREGTSLFVYDGTRKQRIKIMKYFNLVIDKNGIAHTKANIGELIVTNEAKVKKGTLEFSSEQSRINHLIIEDSVTFKSKYQDKYFCHITIAPTGTFLLNYDEEIYIEGNIRCNGNLIAKKGLIHFTDTLNAQSIHGEGIIQFHKTTIQKNEDTLRINCKSVLNDTLFLLSGTLEVNNIIELKHVGYISNETALSPLIGTGKIRLFKTIIGGSYSNIGGLGLSIQSKTPMGNTRIEREFKAYNLMGKEGINRVYNIEPEINYDLDVTLEFHFWKSELNENNLSELIMYKSTDKGENWFSVGGSLNDNNQSFQCSGIRQFSKWTLGSNQITPLAVELVAFKGKRLDDNIQLDWEIYTEIQTKAYQINYSTDGILFDSLTTVEAEGKDHYSFLWPSAPNKLMYFELIEIEHPSIRHHLDTILVMDVYREPKAWFAGDQIRVTDFPVGTLNVYDLNGQLVLHNNTNAAHLKRGIYFIELLNEIGEWVYEEYKR
;
A
#
# COMPACT_ATOMS: atom_id res chain seq x y z
N MET A 1 -94.05 114.45 48.48
CA MET A 1 -92.97 113.75 49.21
C MET A 1 -93.54 112.85 50.32
N PHE A 2 -94.52 111.98 50.02
CA PHE A 2 -95.10 110.99 50.96
C PHE A 2 -95.58 109.69 50.27
N LYS A 3 -95.34 109.53 48.95
CA LYS A 3 -95.68 108.31 48.18
C LYS A 3 -94.48 107.43 47.83
N LEU A 4 -93.25 107.88 48.12
CA LEU A 4 -92.01 107.14 47.86
C LEU A 4 -91.53 106.31 49.07
N PHE A 5 -92.11 106.52 50.27
CA PHE A 5 -91.70 105.83 51.50
C PHE A 5 -92.53 104.56 51.80
N CYS A 6 -93.76 104.45 51.29
CA CYS A 6 -94.61 103.28 51.52
C CYS A 6 -94.35 102.09 50.59
N LEU A 7 -93.71 102.28 49.43
CA LEU A 7 -93.43 101.17 48.50
C LEU A 7 -92.11 100.43 48.84
N ILE A 8 -91.21 101.06 49.59
CA ILE A 8 -89.92 100.49 50.03
C ILE A 8 -90.08 99.68 51.35
N PHE A 9 -91.18 99.87 52.08
CA PHE A 9 -91.48 99.09 53.30
C PHE A 9 -92.26 97.79 52.99
N LEU A 10 -92.92 97.69 51.82
CA LEU A 10 -93.59 96.46 51.38
C LEU A 10 -92.62 95.46 50.71
N THR A 11 -91.43 95.91 50.29
CA THR A 11 -90.37 95.07 49.69
C THR A 11 -89.50 94.35 50.72
N PHE A 12 -89.74 94.51 52.03
CA PHE A 12 -88.95 93.87 53.11
C PHE A 12 -89.70 92.82 53.95
N LEU A 13 -90.97 92.50 53.63
CA LEU A 13 -91.81 91.57 54.41
C LEU A 13 -92.20 90.26 53.70
N LEU A 14 -91.65 89.97 52.51
CA LEU A 14 -91.83 88.68 51.82
C LEU A 14 -90.50 88.15 51.24
N SER A 15 -89.48 88.00 52.10
CA SER A 15 -88.27 87.24 51.77
C SER A 15 -88.12 86.04 52.71
N GLU A 16 -88.73 84.90 52.36
CA GLU A 16 -88.17 83.62 52.80
C GLU A 16 -86.96 83.33 51.91
N LYS A 17 -85.76 83.56 52.44
CA LYS A 17 -84.53 83.00 51.87
C LYS A 17 -84.58 81.48 52.05
N SER A 18 -84.88 80.77 50.97
CA SER A 18 -84.74 79.31 50.90
C SER A 18 -83.25 78.94 51.04
N ILE A 19 -82.89 78.18 52.07
CA ILE A 19 -81.54 77.64 52.29
C ILE A 19 -81.43 76.34 51.51
N ALA A 20 -80.29 76.09 50.86
CA ALA A 20 -80.02 74.82 50.18
C ALA A 20 -80.02 73.66 51.19
N ARG A 21 -80.91 72.68 51.01
CA ARG A 21 -81.09 71.53 51.92
C ARG A 21 -80.58 70.24 51.29
N ILE A 22 -80.32 69.24 52.13
CA ILE A 22 -80.11 67.86 51.69
C ILE A 22 -81.46 67.13 51.83
N ILE A 23 -82.01 66.69 50.70
CA ILE A 23 -83.29 65.98 50.61
C ILE A 23 -83.01 64.55 50.18
N GLU A 24 -83.22 63.61 51.10
CA GLU A 24 -82.91 62.20 50.90
C GLU A 24 -84.19 61.38 50.72
N SER A 25 -84.17 60.38 49.84
CA SER A 25 -85.33 59.48 49.67
C SER A 25 -85.60 58.70 50.95
N LYS A 26 -86.88 58.67 51.35
CA LYS A 26 -87.37 57.86 52.47
C LYS A 26 -87.85 56.48 51.99
N LYS A 27 -88.46 56.44 50.81
CA LYS A 27 -89.01 55.27 50.13
C LYS A 27 -89.20 55.57 48.65
N SER A 28 -89.40 54.53 47.85
CA SER A 28 -89.85 54.66 46.46
C SER A 28 -91.14 55.49 46.34
N GLY A 29 -91.21 56.39 45.35
CA GLY A 29 -92.33 57.32 45.21
C GLY A 29 -92.14 58.40 44.15
N ASN A 30 -93.14 59.27 43.99
CA ASN A 30 -93.13 60.37 43.01
C ASN A 30 -92.26 61.53 43.48
N TRP A 31 -91.51 62.15 42.57
CA TRP A 31 -90.62 63.30 42.85
C TRP A 31 -91.33 64.46 43.56
N THR A 32 -92.57 64.74 43.17
CA THR A 32 -93.38 65.84 43.74
C THR A 32 -94.11 65.48 45.04
N ALA A 33 -94.18 64.20 45.40
CA ALA A 33 -94.89 63.77 46.59
C ALA A 33 -94.02 63.96 47.84
N PHE A 34 -94.50 64.76 48.79
CA PHE A 34 -93.82 65.00 50.06
C PHE A 34 -93.48 63.69 50.80
N SER A 35 -94.34 62.67 50.73
CA SER A 35 -94.14 61.37 51.40
C SER A 35 -92.99 60.51 50.85
N THR A 36 -92.44 60.87 49.69
CA THR A 36 -91.28 60.21 49.06
C THR A 36 -89.97 60.57 49.78
N TRP A 37 -89.91 61.75 50.39
CA TRP A 37 -88.68 62.35 50.90
C TRP A 37 -88.63 62.36 52.42
N LYS A 38 -87.44 62.23 53.01
CA LYS A 38 -87.25 62.39 54.45
C LYS A 38 -87.67 63.81 54.86
N ASN A 39 -88.25 63.95 56.04
CA ASN A 39 -88.83 65.19 56.57
C ASN A 39 -90.00 65.77 55.77
N ASN A 40 -90.62 64.99 54.86
CA ASN A 40 -91.79 65.38 54.07
C ASN A 40 -91.61 66.71 53.30
N GLN A 41 -90.47 66.91 52.63
CA GLN A 41 -90.16 68.08 51.81
C GLN A 41 -89.87 67.69 50.36
N SER A 42 -90.52 68.33 49.39
CA SER A 42 -90.23 68.12 47.98
C SER A 42 -88.96 68.89 47.55
N PRO A 43 -88.15 68.35 46.60
CA PRO A 43 -86.96 69.01 46.10
C PRO A 43 -87.21 70.35 45.41
N LEU A 44 -86.37 71.34 45.71
CA LEU A 44 -86.27 72.63 45.03
C LEU A 44 -84.94 72.78 44.26
N GLU A 45 -84.87 73.81 43.43
CA GLU A 45 -83.74 74.07 42.52
C GLU A 45 -82.38 74.19 43.21
N ILE A 46 -82.33 74.69 44.45
CA ILE A 46 -81.07 74.87 45.21
C ILE A 46 -80.68 73.62 46.03
N ASP A 47 -81.53 72.61 46.10
CA ASP A 47 -81.36 71.49 47.02
C ASP A 47 -80.38 70.42 46.49
N THR A 48 -79.73 69.70 47.40
CA THR A 48 -79.00 68.46 47.13
C THR A 48 -79.94 67.28 47.37
N VAL A 49 -80.22 66.50 46.33
CA VAL A 49 -81.09 65.34 46.38
C VAL A 49 -80.25 64.07 46.43
N LYS A 50 -80.48 63.19 47.41
CA LYS A 50 -79.88 61.86 47.48
C LYS A 50 -80.95 60.78 47.32
N ILE A 51 -80.76 59.90 46.34
CA ILE A 51 -81.59 58.71 46.12
C ILE A 51 -80.81 57.50 46.65
N ASN A 52 -81.36 56.85 47.66
CA ASN A 52 -80.74 55.71 48.31
C ASN A 52 -80.83 54.43 47.48
N VAL A 53 -79.92 53.50 47.78
CA VAL A 53 -79.92 52.15 47.21
C VAL A 53 -81.27 51.47 47.46
N GLY A 54 -81.85 50.87 46.42
CA GLY A 54 -83.13 50.16 46.48
C GLY A 54 -84.37 51.04 46.26
N ASP A 55 -84.25 52.37 46.34
CA ASP A 55 -85.37 53.28 46.08
C ASP A 55 -85.52 53.58 44.58
N THR A 56 -86.76 53.61 44.11
CA THR A 56 -87.15 54.10 42.78
C THR A 56 -87.90 55.42 42.90
N ILE A 57 -87.33 56.47 42.34
CA ILE A 57 -87.94 57.80 42.30
C ILE A 57 -88.54 58.03 40.92
N PHE A 58 -89.87 58.15 40.91
CA PHE A 58 -90.64 58.42 39.70
C PHE A 58 -90.66 59.92 39.42
N ILE A 59 -89.94 60.37 38.40
CA ILE A 59 -90.09 61.73 37.91
C ILE A 59 -91.47 61.82 37.27
N ASN A 60 -92.32 62.68 37.82
CA ASN A 60 -93.73 62.84 37.44
C ASN A 60 -94.11 64.31 37.15
N SER A 61 -93.11 65.16 36.86
CA SER A 61 -93.27 66.60 36.63
C SER A 61 -92.45 67.05 35.41
N SER A 62 -92.92 68.08 34.72
CA SER A 62 -92.17 68.78 33.67
C SER A 62 -91.16 69.80 34.22
N ASN A 63 -91.21 70.08 35.52
CA ASN A 63 -90.41 71.11 36.18
C ASN A 63 -89.64 70.52 37.38
N ALA A 64 -89.24 69.24 37.35
CA ALA A 64 -88.42 68.69 38.42
C ALA A 64 -87.02 69.30 38.36
N VAL A 65 -86.53 69.81 39.50
CA VAL A 65 -85.27 70.56 39.59
C VAL A 65 -84.52 70.24 40.87
N CYS A 66 -83.18 70.24 40.82
CA CYS A 66 -82.30 70.26 41.99
C CYS A 66 -80.89 70.77 41.62
N SER A 67 -80.10 71.18 42.60
CA SER A 67 -78.73 71.65 42.36
C SER A 67 -77.77 70.47 42.23
N VAL A 68 -77.82 69.53 43.16
CA VAL A 68 -76.95 68.35 43.17
C VAL A 68 -77.80 67.09 43.30
N LEU A 69 -77.55 66.07 42.48
CA LEU A 69 -78.20 64.76 42.57
C LEU A 69 -77.17 63.67 42.86
N ILE A 70 -77.31 62.95 43.98
CA ILE A 70 -76.54 61.74 44.27
C ILE A 70 -77.47 60.55 44.04
N ASN A 71 -77.23 59.77 42.98
CA ASN A 71 -78.06 58.63 42.62
C ASN A 71 -77.34 57.31 42.95
N GLU A 72 -77.81 56.63 44.00
CA GLU A 72 -77.43 55.27 44.37
C GLU A 72 -78.57 54.26 44.09
N GLY A 73 -79.75 54.73 43.67
CA GLY A 73 -80.95 53.93 43.38
C GLY A 73 -81.40 54.05 41.92
N VAL A 74 -82.71 54.15 41.69
CA VAL A 74 -83.32 54.22 40.35
C VAL A 74 -84.05 55.55 40.15
N LEU A 75 -83.67 56.27 39.09
CA LEU A 75 -84.45 57.38 38.54
C LEU A 75 -85.34 56.86 37.41
N PHE A 76 -86.65 57.03 37.52
CA PHE A 76 -87.60 56.46 36.58
C PHE A 76 -88.57 57.50 35.98
N PHE A 77 -88.58 57.66 34.65
CA PHE A 77 -89.50 58.57 33.97
C PHE A 77 -90.81 57.89 33.55
N ASN A 78 -91.95 58.41 34.02
CA ASN A 78 -93.28 57.85 33.70
C ASN A 78 -93.92 58.37 32.41
N SER A 79 -93.60 59.60 31.97
CA SER A 79 -94.17 60.26 30.78
C SER A 79 -93.07 60.97 29.99
N SER A 80 -93.30 61.20 28.69
CA SER A 80 -92.39 61.96 27.82
C SER A 80 -92.33 63.45 28.15
N SER A 81 -93.38 63.99 28.78
CA SER A 81 -93.42 65.37 29.28
C SER A 81 -92.59 65.60 30.54
N ASN A 82 -92.03 64.54 31.13
CA ASN A 82 -91.31 64.64 32.40
C ASN A 82 -89.89 65.14 32.16
N ASN A 83 -89.48 66.15 32.93
CA ASN A 83 -88.16 66.77 32.81
C ASN A 83 -87.53 66.97 34.19
N LEU A 84 -86.25 66.60 34.30
CA LEU A 84 -85.40 66.81 35.46
C LEU A 84 -84.17 67.64 35.08
N ASN A 85 -84.10 68.88 35.59
CA ASN A 85 -82.92 69.73 35.42
C ASN A 85 -82.04 69.68 36.67
N VAL A 86 -80.73 69.46 36.48
CA VAL A 86 -79.75 69.29 37.55
C VAL A 86 -78.48 70.07 37.24
N SER A 87 -77.87 70.78 38.21
CA SER A 87 -76.54 71.35 37.96
C SER A 87 -75.46 70.25 37.98
N ARG A 88 -75.37 69.45 39.05
CA ARG A 88 -74.37 68.37 39.17
C ARG A 88 -75.00 67.04 39.57
N ALA A 89 -74.59 65.94 38.96
CA ALA A 89 -75.07 64.61 39.34
C ALA A 89 -73.91 63.63 39.58
N HIS A 90 -73.96 62.88 40.69
CA HIS A 90 -73.03 61.80 41.02
C HIS A 90 -73.79 60.48 40.99
N PHE A 91 -73.47 59.59 40.06
CA PHE A 91 -74.06 58.26 39.97
C PHE A 91 -73.08 57.25 40.58
N LYS A 92 -73.51 56.59 41.64
CA LYS A 92 -72.72 55.61 42.41
C LYS A 92 -73.45 54.28 42.39
N ASN A 93 -73.36 53.57 41.26
CA ASN A 93 -74.19 52.40 40.92
C ASN A 93 -75.67 52.74 40.64
N GLY A 94 -75.96 54.00 40.27
CA GLY A 94 -77.31 54.45 39.98
C GLY A 94 -77.81 54.00 38.59
N LEU A 95 -79.11 53.74 38.49
CA LEU A 95 -79.82 53.49 37.24
C LEU A 95 -80.69 54.69 36.88
N ILE A 96 -80.73 55.05 35.60
CA ILE A 96 -81.74 55.93 35.02
C ILE A 96 -82.49 55.19 33.91
N SER A 97 -83.80 55.12 34.01
CA SER A 97 -84.68 54.45 33.05
C SER A 97 -86.06 55.13 33.01
N GLY A 98 -87.03 54.53 32.33
CA GLY A 98 -88.38 55.04 32.26
C GLY A 98 -89.33 54.17 31.46
N ARG A 99 -90.63 54.31 31.73
CA ARG A 99 -91.70 53.74 30.91
C ARG A 99 -91.78 54.48 29.57
N SER A 100 -91.61 55.79 29.61
CA SER A 100 -91.59 56.72 28.47
C SER A 100 -90.28 57.52 28.44
N LEU A 101 -90.00 58.19 27.32
CA LEU A 101 -88.77 58.96 27.15
C LEU A 101 -88.84 60.33 27.84
N GLY A 102 -88.63 60.36 29.15
CA GLY A 102 -88.44 61.61 29.88
C GLY A 102 -87.05 62.22 29.64
N THR A 103 -86.90 63.50 29.99
CA THR A 103 -85.68 64.28 29.76
C THR A 103 -84.95 64.56 31.07
N MET A 104 -83.63 64.36 31.07
CA MET A 104 -82.72 64.84 32.11
C MET A 104 -81.70 65.80 31.50
N SER A 105 -81.66 67.03 32.00
CA SER A 105 -80.66 68.04 31.60
C SER A 105 -79.70 68.31 32.75
N ILE A 106 -78.39 68.21 32.51
CA ILE A 106 -77.35 68.28 33.55
C ILE A 106 -76.20 69.21 33.12
N ASP A 107 -75.61 70.00 34.03
CA ASP A 107 -74.32 70.64 33.70
C ASP A 107 -73.18 69.61 33.77
N THR A 108 -72.97 68.95 34.90
CA THR A 108 -71.93 67.91 35.06
C THR A 108 -72.48 66.62 35.65
N ILE A 109 -72.24 65.48 34.99
CA ILE A 109 -72.50 64.15 35.54
C ILE A 109 -71.19 63.39 35.77
N THR A 110 -70.99 62.87 36.97
CA THR A 110 -69.84 62.05 37.35
C THR A 110 -70.30 60.63 37.66
N ILE A 111 -69.71 59.63 36.99
CA ILE A 111 -69.97 58.21 37.19
C ILE A 111 -68.87 57.61 38.07
N GLN A 112 -69.21 57.22 39.30
CA GLN A 112 -68.27 56.76 40.35
C GLN A 112 -68.61 55.34 40.84
N GLY A 113 -69.30 54.54 40.01
CA GLY A 113 -69.65 53.14 40.25
C GLY A 113 -70.34 52.56 39.00
N ASN A 114 -70.77 51.29 39.04
CA ASN A 114 -71.40 50.54 37.94
C ASN A 114 -72.78 51.08 37.55
N SER A 115 -72.80 52.24 36.91
CA SER A 115 -74.03 53.00 36.66
C SER A 115 -74.58 52.69 35.28
N ILE A 116 -75.90 52.68 35.17
CA ILE A 116 -76.61 52.28 33.94
C ILE A 116 -77.44 53.46 33.44
N ILE A 117 -77.23 53.82 32.18
CA ILE A 117 -78.11 54.73 31.43
C ILE A 117 -78.94 53.89 30.47
N ASP A 118 -80.23 53.83 30.74
CA ASP A 118 -81.20 53.04 29.99
C ASP A 118 -82.18 53.98 29.24
N LYS A 119 -83.48 53.71 29.25
CA LYS A 119 -84.49 54.45 28.47
C LYS A 119 -84.73 55.87 28.98
N CYS A 120 -84.00 56.86 28.45
CA CYS A 120 -84.19 58.30 28.73
C CYS A 120 -83.61 59.22 27.63
N HIS A 121 -84.04 60.48 27.58
CA HIS A 121 -83.25 61.57 26.99
C HIS A 121 -82.31 62.13 28.07
N LEU A 122 -81.01 62.20 27.77
CA LEU A 122 -80.01 62.74 28.66
C LEU A 122 -79.18 63.79 27.93
N SER A 123 -79.11 65.01 28.46
CA SER A 123 -78.29 66.09 27.94
C SER A 123 -77.37 66.60 29.04
N ALA A 124 -76.07 66.34 28.96
CA ALA A 124 -75.08 66.82 29.93
C ALA A 124 -74.03 67.75 29.29
N LYS A 125 -73.73 68.91 29.90
CA LYS A 125 -72.64 69.78 29.40
C LYS A 125 -71.27 69.10 29.58
N GLN A 126 -71.12 68.28 30.61
CA GLN A 126 -69.92 67.49 30.87
C GLN A 126 -70.27 66.14 31.49
N ILE A 127 -69.58 65.08 31.07
CA ILE A 127 -69.59 63.76 31.71
C ILE A 127 -68.16 63.34 32.06
N ILE A 128 -67.98 62.89 33.30
CA ILE A 128 -66.73 62.29 33.81
C ILE A 128 -67.05 60.86 34.23
N ILE A 129 -66.29 59.90 33.73
CA ILE A 129 -66.46 58.47 34.01
C ILE A 129 -65.20 57.98 34.71
N GLU A 130 -65.30 57.78 36.02
CA GLU A 130 -64.18 57.33 36.87
C GLU A 130 -64.19 55.81 37.05
N ASP A 131 -65.36 55.17 36.91
CA ASP A 131 -65.55 53.72 36.98
C ASP A 131 -66.35 53.23 35.74
N THR A 132 -67.45 52.50 35.91
CA THR A 132 -68.12 51.81 34.80
C THR A 132 -69.46 52.45 34.42
N LEU A 133 -69.58 52.85 33.15
CA LEU A 133 -70.83 53.30 32.54
C LEU A 133 -71.34 52.28 31.51
N LYS A 134 -72.59 51.85 31.65
CA LYS A 134 -73.27 50.97 30.70
C LYS A 134 -74.46 51.66 30.04
N PHE A 135 -74.52 51.61 28.71
CA PHE A 135 -75.70 51.97 27.94
C PHE A 135 -76.49 50.70 27.59
N THR A 136 -77.70 50.56 28.12
CA THR A 136 -78.50 49.32 27.98
C THR A 136 -79.74 49.47 27.09
N ASN A 137 -80.03 50.67 26.59
CA ASN A 137 -81.15 50.91 25.67
C ASN A 137 -80.74 51.71 24.44
N LYS A 138 -81.48 51.53 23.33
CA LYS A 138 -81.35 52.34 22.11
C LYS A 138 -82.26 53.57 22.05
N SER A 139 -83.19 53.68 23.02
CA SER A 139 -84.27 54.65 22.96
C SER A 139 -83.93 55.90 23.75
N GLY A 140 -84.03 57.06 23.09
CA GLY A 140 -83.79 58.38 23.66
C GLY A 140 -82.44 58.94 23.26
N LEU A 141 -82.34 60.27 23.23
CA LEU A 141 -81.14 60.97 22.76
C LEU A 141 -80.19 61.24 23.93
N LYS A 142 -78.91 60.85 23.78
CA LYS A 142 -77.85 61.06 24.77
C LYS A 142 -76.85 62.05 24.20
N THR A 143 -76.83 63.24 24.75
CA THR A 143 -76.00 64.34 24.27
C THR A 143 -75.02 64.77 25.36
N PHE A 144 -73.73 64.82 25.04
CA PHE A 144 -72.67 65.24 25.96
C PHE A 144 -71.86 66.40 25.37
N GLY A 145 -71.48 67.39 26.18
CA GLY A 145 -70.50 68.41 25.80
C GLY A 145 -69.08 67.87 25.89
N GLN A 146 -68.42 68.03 27.04
CA GLN A 146 -67.12 67.41 27.32
C GLN A 146 -67.30 65.96 27.82
N PHE A 147 -66.61 65.00 27.22
CA PHE A 147 -66.68 63.58 27.56
C PHE A 147 -65.31 63.08 28.04
N ILE A 148 -65.17 62.80 29.34
CA ILE A 148 -63.93 62.32 29.94
C ILE A 148 -64.15 60.89 30.43
N ASN A 149 -63.44 59.93 29.83
CA ASN A 149 -63.41 58.55 30.28
C ASN A 149 -62.06 58.20 30.91
N LEU A 150 -62.08 57.93 32.21
CA LEU A 150 -60.96 57.39 32.98
C LEU A 150 -61.19 55.91 33.38
N GLY A 151 -62.44 55.42 33.29
CA GLY A 151 -62.85 54.06 33.63
C GLY A 151 -63.26 53.21 32.43
N SER A 152 -64.43 52.57 32.48
CA SER A 152 -64.92 51.67 31.41
C SER A 152 -66.28 52.08 30.87
N VAL A 153 -66.37 52.31 29.56
CA VAL A 153 -67.62 52.57 28.85
C VAL A 153 -68.00 51.35 28.04
N PHE A 154 -69.16 50.78 28.34
CA PHE A 154 -69.75 49.67 27.58
C PHE A 154 -71.07 50.10 26.96
N ASN A 155 -71.24 49.81 25.67
CA ASN A 155 -72.49 50.05 24.96
C ASN A 155 -72.99 48.76 24.28
N PRO A 156 -73.34 47.72 25.06
CA PRO A 156 -73.80 46.44 24.51
C PRO A 156 -75.04 46.63 23.63
N SER A 157 -75.90 47.59 23.98
CA SER A 157 -77.12 47.87 23.24
C SER A 157 -76.90 48.67 21.97
N SER A 158 -75.65 49.00 21.59
CA SER A 158 -75.33 49.77 20.38
C SER A 158 -76.10 51.09 20.29
N GLU A 159 -76.21 51.77 21.42
CA GLU A 159 -76.85 53.08 21.55
C GLU A 159 -76.12 54.17 20.76
N HIS A 160 -76.88 55.14 20.27
CA HIS A 160 -76.36 56.32 19.59
C HIS A 160 -76.16 57.47 20.58
N ILE A 161 -74.93 58.01 20.65
CA ILE A 161 -74.62 59.22 21.43
C ILE A 161 -74.20 60.40 20.54
N GLU A 162 -74.50 61.61 20.98
CA GLU A 162 -74.07 62.86 20.38
C GLU A 162 -73.07 63.59 21.27
N LEU A 163 -71.98 64.08 20.67
CA LEU A 163 -70.94 64.86 21.32
C LEU A 163 -70.90 66.27 20.74
N LYS A 164 -70.83 67.27 21.62
CA LYS A 164 -70.79 68.70 21.31
C LYS A 164 -69.49 69.39 21.79
N GLY A 165 -68.52 68.62 22.29
CA GLY A 165 -67.25 69.07 22.84
C GLY A 165 -66.21 67.94 22.92
N PRO A 166 -65.04 68.17 23.55
CA PRO A 166 -63.89 67.27 23.50
C PRO A 166 -64.15 65.90 24.15
N LEU A 167 -63.57 64.85 23.56
CA LEU A 167 -63.53 63.48 24.09
C LEU A 167 -62.11 63.12 24.52
N VAL A 168 -61.93 62.83 25.80
CA VAL A 168 -60.66 62.31 26.35
C VAL A 168 -60.91 60.88 26.82
N ASN A 169 -60.30 59.91 26.14
CA ASN A 169 -60.38 58.50 26.52
C ASN A 169 -59.03 57.99 27.05
N ARG A 170 -58.93 57.81 28.36
CA ARG A 170 -57.79 57.15 29.02
C ARG A 170 -58.13 55.77 29.58
N GLY A 171 -59.39 55.34 29.44
CA GLY A 171 -59.90 54.06 29.90
C GLY A 171 -60.36 53.13 28.78
N THR A 172 -61.13 52.10 29.15
CA THR A 172 -61.71 51.13 28.20
C THR A 172 -62.95 51.72 27.53
N PHE A 173 -63.02 51.61 26.21
CA PHE A 173 -64.16 52.10 25.42
C PHE A 173 -64.64 51.01 24.45
N LEU A 174 -65.69 50.28 24.84
CA LEU A 174 -66.27 49.17 24.08
C LEU A 174 -67.68 49.54 23.64
N PHE A 175 -67.77 50.16 22.46
CA PHE A 175 -69.02 50.73 21.96
C PHE A 175 -69.84 49.80 21.06
N PHE A 176 -69.43 48.54 20.90
CA PHE A 176 -70.03 47.55 19.99
C PHE A 176 -70.41 48.18 18.65
N ASN A 177 -71.66 48.05 18.19
CA ASN A 177 -72.14 48.62 16.93
C ASN A 177 -72.75 50.03 17.09
N GLY A 178 -72.52 50.68 18.23
CA GLY A 178 -73.05 52.02 18.53
C GLY A 178 -72.43 53.10 17.62
N LYS A 179 -73.25 54.11 17.32
CA LYS A 179 -72.86 55.28 16.52
C LYS A 179 -72.48 56.45 17.44
N ILE A 180 -71.41 57.17 17.13
CA ILE A 180 -71.06 58.45 17.79
C ILE A 180 -71.21 59.60 16.81
N SER A 181 -71.92 60.64 17.20
CA SER A 181 -72.14 61.83 16.37
C SER A 181 -71.49 63.07 16.95
N PHE A 182 -70.51 63.61 16.24
CA PHE A 182 -69.83 64.86 16.57
C PHE A 182 -70.57 66.03 15.90
N ARG A 183 -71.28 66.82 16.72
CA ARG A 183 -72.19 67.89 16.26
C ARG A 183 -71.55 69.28 16.20
N LYS A 184 -70.38 69.45 16.84
CA LYS A 184 -69.56 70.68 16.87
C LYS A 184 -68.09 70.30 16.79
N LYS A 185 -67.23 71.30 16.55
CA LYS A 185 -65.78 71.16 16.66
C LYS A 185 -65.36 70.37 17.91
N THR A 186 -64.69 69.25 17.72
CA THR A 186 -64.35 68.29 18.78
C THR A 186 -62.89 67.82 18.64
N GLU A 187 -62.21 67.64 19.76
CA GLU A 187 -60.90 66.96 19.84
C GLU A 187 -61.04 65.58 20.48
N ILE A 188 -60.37 64.57 19.92
CA ILE A 188 -60.20 63.24 20.51
C ILE A 188 -58.76 63.12 21.01
N ARG A 189 -58.61 62.72 22.29
CA ARG A 189 -57.32 62.36 22.90
C ARG A 189 -57.41 60.95 23.47
N GLY A 190 -56.43 60.11 23.16
CA GLY A 190 -56.37 58.70 23.55
C GLY A 190 -57.05 57.76 22.55
N ARG A 191 -56.92 56.45 22.77
CA ARG A 191 -57.35 55.40 21.83
C ARG A 191 -58.86 55.29 21.77
N LEU A 192 -59.44 55.30 20.58
CA LEU A 192 -60.87 55.16 20.36
C LEU A 192 -61.17 54.15 19.23
N ASN A 193 -62.00 53.15 19.52
CA ASN A 193 -62.50 52.20 18.53
C ASN A 193 -64.02 52.37 18.40
N VAL A 194 -64.48 52.75 17.21
CA VAL A 194 -65.91 53.00 16.93
C VAL A 194 -66.38 52.17 15.75
N TYR A 195 -67.64 51.75 15.79
CA TYR A 195 -68.25 51.06 14.66
C TYR A 195 -68.70 52.05 13.59
N ALA A 196 -69.53 53.03 13.96
CA ALA A 196 -69.97 54.08 13.06
C ALA A 196 -69.81 55.46 13.70
N MET A 197 -69.56 56.47 12.88
CA MET A 197 -69.55 57.86 13.35
C MET A 197 -70.19 58.82 12.36
N GLU A 198 -70.60 59.97 12.87
CA GLU A 198 -71.07 61.09 12.06
C GLU A 198 -70.35 62.37 12.48
N ILE A 199 -69.89 63.16 11.52
CA ILE A 199 -69.15 64.41 11.75
C ILE A 199 -69.90 65.53 11.01
N LYS A 200 -70.37 66.55 11.75
CA LYS A 200 -71.10 67.72 11.19
C LYS A 200 -70.27 68.99 11.09
N ASP A 201 -69.09 69.01 11.71
CA ASP A 201 -68.18 70.17 11.81
C ASP A 201 -66.74 69.62 11.77
N GLU A 202 -65.78 70.17 12.52
CA GLU A 202 -64.40 69.68 12.59
C GLU A 202 -64.18 68.61 13.68
N LEU A 203 -63.49 67.52 13.37
CA LEU A 203 -62.99 66.55 14.34
C LEU A 203 -61.47 66.42 14.25
N LEU A 204 -60.77 66.69 15.34
CA LEU A 204 -59.31 66.55 15.43
C LEU A 204 -58.94 65.33 16.28
N ASN A 205 -58.27 64.34 15.69
CA ASN A 205 -57.73 63.18 16.41
C ASN A 205 -56.23 63.36 16.68
N HIS A 206 -55.82 63.23 17.95
CA HIS A 206 -54.41 63.34 18.36
C HIS A 206 -53.70 61.99 18.56
N ASP A 207 -54.42 60.86 18.55
CA ASP A 207 -53.88 59.54 18.93
C ASP A 207 -54.46 58.46 18.00
N THR A 208 -54.90 57.31 18.53
CA THR A 208 -55.39 56.17 17.74
C THR A 208 -56.91 56.20 17.58
N LEU A 209 -57.39 56.27 16.33
CA LEU A 209 -58.80 56.17 15.98
C LEU A 209 -59.02 55.03 14.99
N THR A 210 -59.82 54.03 15.38
CA THR A 210 -60.23 52.92 14.49
C THR A 210 -61.72 52.99 14.22
N ILE A 211 -62.10 52.94 12.94
CA ILE A 211 -63.49 53.04 12.50
C ILE A 211 -63.83 51.85 11.60
N SER A 212 -64.82 51.06 12.03
CA SER A 212 -65.07 49.74 11.43
C SER A 212 -66.13 49.71 10.32
N ALA A 213 -67.19 50.53 10.37
CA ALA A 213 -68.37 50.37 9.50
C ALA A 213 -68.75 51.60 8.67
N SER A 214 -68.79 52.81 9.24
CA SER A 214 -69.10 54.02 8.46
C SER A 214 -68.67 55.33 9.11
N ILE A 215 -68.37 56.33 8.27
CA ILE A 215 -68.25 57.74 8.62
C ILE A 215 -69.26 58.49 7.74
N THR A 216 -70.10 59.33 8.34
CA THR A 216 -71.15 60.08 7.64
C THR A 216 -71.12 61.56 8.04
N GLY A 217 -71.76 62.43 7.25
CA GLY A 217 -71.90 63.86 7.54
C GLY A 217 -71.17 64.75 6.54
N ASN A 218 -71.05 66.03 6.87
CA ASN A 218 -70.49 67.10 6.03
C ASN A 218 -69.35 67.83 6.75
N GLY A 219 -68.65 67.11 7.63
CA GLY A 219 -67.57 67.63 8.46
C GLY A 219 -66.18 67.33 7.90
N ILE A 220 -65.15 67.81 8.61
CA ILE A 220 -63.73 67.58 8.30
C ILE A 220 -63.10 66.73 9.41
N LEU A 221 -62.40 65.66 9.04
CA LEU A 221 -61.58 64.88 9.97
C LEU A 221 -60.11 65.25 9.79
N LYS A 222 -59.49 65.80 10.84
CA LYS A 222 -58.04 66.06 10.92
C LYS A 222 -57.40 65.01 11.81
N ASN A 223 -56.36 64.34 11.31
CA ASN A 223 -55.65 63.32 12.08
C ASN A 223 -54.19 63.73 12.30
N HIS A 224 -53.72 63.63 13.55
CA HIS A 224 -52.33 63.85 13.95
C HIS A 224 -51.67 62.58 14.52
N GLY A 225 -52.40 61.44 14.58
CA GLY A 225 -51.92 60.17 15.11
C GLY A 225 -52.17 58.99 14.14
N LEU A 226 -52.69 57.88 14.65
CA LEU A 226 -52.99 56.67 13.89
C LEU A 226 -54.48 56.58 13.54
N LEU A 227 -54.83 56.66 12.26
CA LEU A 227 -56.21 56.51 11.78
C LEU A 227 -56.36 55.20 11.00
N THR A 228 -57.19 54.27 11.50
CA THR A 228 -57.49 52.99 10.82
C THR A 228 -58.91 52.99 10.29
N LEU A 229 -59.05 52.84 8.97
CA LEU A 229 -60.33 52.79 8.26
C LEU A 229 -60.58 51.38 7.70
N ARG A 230 -61.63 50.70 8.18
CA ARG A 230 -62.01 49.34 7.73
C ARG A 230 -63.27 49.29 6.86
N MET A 231 -63.94 50.42 6.67
CA MET A 231 -65.14 50.51 5.85
C MET A 231 -64.82 50.64 4.35
N THR A 232 -65.82 50.36 3.49
CA THR A 232 -65.75 50.63 2.05
C THR A 232 -65.93 52.12 1.73
N ASN A 233 -65.51 52.55 0.54
CA ASN A 233 -65.69 53.92 0.05
C ASN A 233 -67.14 54.44 0.14
N SER A 234 -68.14 53.61 -0.18
CA SER A 234 -69.56 53.99 -0.12
C SER A 234 -70.05 54.29 1.31
N LYS A 235 -69.25 53.96 2.32
CA LYS A 235 -69.50 54.22 3.74
C LYS A 235 -68.59 55.30 4.31
N PHE A 236 -67.82 56.00 3.46
CA PHE A 236 -67.01 57.17 3.82
C PHE A 236 -67.65 58.42 3.20
N GLY A 237 -68.49 59.12 3.95
CA GLY A 237 -69.19 60.32 3.50
C GLY A 237 -68.92 61.49 4.45
N ILE A 238 -67.77 62.14 4.28
CA ILE A 238 -67.40 63.43 4.89
C ILE A 238 -66.69 64.28 3.82
N ASP A 239 -66.62 65.60 4.02
CA ASP A 239 -66.16 66.55 3.00
C ASP A 239 -64.66 66.40 2.70
N SER A 240 -63.83 66.22 3.73
CA SER A 240 -62.39 66.00 3.54
C SER A 240 -61.71 65.34 4.74
N LEU A 241 -60.60 64.66 4.45
CA LEU A 241 -59.68 64.07 5.43
C LEU A 241 -58.33 64.79 5.36
N ASP A 242 -57.92 65.45 6.46
CA ASP A 242 -56.59 66.05 6.59
C ASP A 242 -55.65 65.07 7.32
N VAL A 243 -54.71 64.54 6.55
CA VAL A 243 -53.66 63.61 7.01
C VAL A 243 -52.26 64.17 6.69
N THR A 244 -52.14 65.49 6.62
CA THR A 244 -50.91 66.18 6.21
C THR A 244 -49.91 66.40 7.36
N TYR A 245 -50.34 66.18 8.61
CA TYR A 245 -49.50 66.41 9.78
C TYR A 245 -48.30 65.44 9.83
N PRO A 246 -47.07 65.92 10.15
CA PRO A 246 -45.92 65.05 10.31
C PRO A 246 -46.16 63.99 11.41
N LYS A 247 -45.83 62.72 11.13
CA LYS A 247 -46.13 61.53 11.98
C LYS A 247 -47.58 61.02 11.94
N ASN A 248 -48.44 61.57 11.09
CA ASN A 248 -49.73 60.96 10.78
C ASN A 248 -49.52 59.62 10.05
N THR A 249 -50.25 58.58 10.46
CA THR A 249 -50.40 57.33 9.71
C THR A 249 -51.87 57.04 9.42
N LEU A 250 -52.21 56.92 8.13
CA LEU A 250 -53.50 56.45 7.66
C LEU A 250 -53.40 54.96 7.25
N ILE A 251 -54.00 54.08 8.05
CA ILE A 251 -54.16 52.66 7.71
C ILE A 251 -55.48 52.46 6.97
N LEU A 252 -55.39 51.98 5.74
CA LEU A 252 -56.52 51.44 4.98
C LEU A 252 -56.47 49.92 5.07
N ASN A 253 -57.38 49.33 5.85
CA ASN A 253 -57.52 47.88 5.99
C ASN A 253 -58.92 47.49 5.52
N ARG A 254 -59.13 47.60 4.20
CA ARG A 254 -60.42 47.48 3.52
C ARG A 254 -60.38 46.30 2.55
N THR A 255 -61.54 45.73 2.23
CA THR A 255 -61.68 44.63 1.26
C THR A 255 -62.35 45.11 -0.04
N GLY A 256 -62.08 44.43 -1.16
CA GLY A 256 -62.66 44.75 -2.47
C GLY A 256 -62.04 45.97 -3.15
N ASN A 257 -62.67 46.46 -4.23
CA ASN A 257 -62.19 47.63 -4.98
C ASN A 257 -62.46 48.93 -4.21
N GLN A 258 -61.41 49.71 -3.95
CA GLN A 258 -61.41 50.92 -3.13
C GLN A 258 -60.61 52.04 -3.81
N SER A 259 -60.75 53.25 -3.29
CA SER A 259 -59.94 54.41 -3.66
C SER A 259 -59.36 55.02 -2.40
N ILE A 260 -58.32 55.82 -2.55
CA ILE A 260 -57.86 56.68 -1.46
C ILE A 260 -59.00 57.66 -1.11
N PRO A 261 -59.30 57.87 0.20
CA PRO A 261 -60.29 58.86 0.61
C PRO A 261 -59.96 60.27 0.09
N PRO A 262 -60.95 61.17 -0.09
CA PRO A 262 -60.70 62.54 -0.48
C PRO A 262 -59.83 63.26 0.57
N LEU A 263 -58.64 63.70 0.15
CA LEU A 263 -57.64 64.30 1.02
C LEU A 263 -57.58 65.81 0.87
N VAL A 264 -57.34 66.52 1.98
CA VAL A 264 -57.07 67.96 1.96
C VAL A 264 -55.81 68.25 1.13
N LYS A 265 -55.94 69.15 0.15
CA LYS A 265 -54.87 69.58 -0.77
C LYS A 265 -54.24 68.41 -1.57
N HIS A 266 -54.89 67.26 -1.66
CA HIS A 266 -54.32 66.04 -2.23
C HIS A 266 -52.96 65.66 -1.62
N LYS A 267 -52.81 65.78 -0.29
CA LYS A 267 -51.57 65.48 0.43
C LYS A 267 -51.78 64.48 1.57
N ALA A 268 -50.81 63.58 1.76
CA ALA A 268 -50.71 62.70 2.91
C ALA A 268 -49.27 62.58 3.41
N TYR A 269 -49.11 62.30 4.71
CA TYR A 269 -47.81 61.96 5.28
C TYR A 269 -47.49 60.47 5.08
N ASP A 270 -48.10 59.56 5.84
CA ASP A 270 -47.89 58.11 5.72
C ASP A 270 -49.22 57.39 5.42
N ILE A 271 -49.27 56.64 4.31
CA ILE A 271 -50.40 55.78 3.95
C ILE A 271 -49.95 54.32 3.98
N GLN A 272 -50.66 53.49 4.74
CA GLN A 272 -50.42 52.05 4.81
C GLN A 272 -51.64 51.27 4.32
N LEU A 273 -51.44 50.40 3.34
CA LEU A 273 -52.45 49.54 2.75
C LEU A 273 -52.31 48.12 3.32
N TYR A 274 -53.40 47.56 3.82
CA TYR A 274 -53.45 46.20 4.38
C TYR A 274 -54.58 45.37 3.76
N GLY A 275 -54.44 44.04 3.84
CA GLY A 275 -55.47 43.05 3.49
C GLY A 275 -55.66 42.84 1.97
N ASN A 276 -56.71 42.12 1.58
CA ASN A 276 -57.08 41.83 0.17
C ASN A 276 -57.77 43.01 -0.55
N GLY A 277 -57.43 44.26 -0.23
CA GLY A 277 -58.03 45.44 -0.83
C GLY A 277 -57.37 45.82 -2.15
N ASN A 278 -58.17 46.19 -3.15
CA ASN A 278 -57.70 46.72 -4.44
C ASN A 278 -57.88 48.24 -4.47
N TYR A 279 -56.85 48.98 -4.11
CA TYR A 279 -56.84 50.43 -4.02
C TYR A 279 -56.49 51.10 -5.35
N THR A 280 -57.20 52.17 -5.71
CA THR A 280 -56.92 52.95 -6.92
C THR A 280 -56.65 54.42 -6.58
N ILE A 281 -55.53 54.96 -7.09
CA ILE A 281 -55.23 56.40 -7.13
C ILE A 281 -55.64 56.93 -8.51
N HIS A 282 -56.74 57.68 -8.54
CA HIS A 282 -57.35 58.19 -9.78
C HIS A 282 -57.28 59.73 -9.91
N GLU A 283 -56.59 60.40 -8.99
CA GLU A 283 -56.32 61.85 -8.99
C GLU A 283 -54.86 62.11 -8.59
N PRO A 284 -54.27 63.25 -8.99
CA PRO A 284 -52.92 63.61 -8.57
C PRO A 284 -52.79 63.74 -7.05
N ILE A 285 -51.75 63.16 -6.44
CA ILE A 285 -51.54 63.16 -4.98
C ILE A 285 -50.05 63.23 -4.61
N THR A 286 -49.74 63.92 -3.52
CA THR A 286 -48.40 63.92 -2.90
C THR A 286 -48.42 63.15 -1.60
N ILE A 287 -47.57 62.13 -1.47
CA ILE A 287 -47.48 61.24 -0.30
C ILE A 287 -46.01 61.21 0.16
N HIS A 288 -45.72 61.36 1.45
CA HIS A 288 -44.33 61.23 1.90
C HIS A 288 -43.89 59.75 1.94
N SER A 289 -44.68 58.89 2.60
CA SER A 289 -44.45 57.44 2.75
C SER A 289 -45.68 56.65 2.30
N LEU A 290 -45.49 55.69 1.40
CA LEU A 290 -46.53 54.80 0.88
C LEU A 290 -46.13 53.35 1.08
N LYS A 291 -46.91 52.63 1.89
CA LYS A 291 -46.59 51.25 2.27
C LYS A 291 -47.70 50.26 1.96
N GLY A 292 -47.34 49.11 1.44
CA GLY A 292 -48.25 47.99 1.19
C GLY A 292 -47.87 46.77 2.02
N TYR A 293 -48.86 46.16 2.66
CA TYR A 293 -48.72 44.99 3.52
C TYR A 293 -49.67 43.87 3.08
N GLY A 294 -49.27 42.63 3.36
CA GLY A 294 -50.06 41.44 3.02
C GLY A 294 -50.33 41.34 1.52
N THR A 295 -51.57 41.07 1.14
CA THR A 295 -52.03 40.82 -0.24
C THR A 295 -52.70 42.05 -0.88
N SER A 296 -52.36 43.24 -0.40
CA SER A 296 -52.97 44.47 -0.89
C SER A 296 -52.52 44.77 -2.33
N GLN A 297 -53.46 45.31 -3.12
CA GLN A 297 -53.21 45.73 -4.48
C GLN A 297 -53.39 47.24 -4.61
N LEU A 298 -52.45 47.93 -5.26
CA LEU A 298 -52.52 49.35 -5.60
C LEU A 298 -52.47 49.52 -7.12
N THR A 299 -53.41 50.28 -7.69
CA THR A 299 -53.40 50.73 -9.09
C THR A 299 -53.24 52.25 -9.14
N ILE A 300 -52.18 52.73 -9.77
CA ILE A 300 -51.87 54.15 -9.93
C ILE A 300 -52.28 54.58 -11.35
N GLN A 301 -53.32 55.40 -11.48
CA GLN A 301 -53.85 55.87 -12.77
C GLN A 301 -53.53 57.35 -13.05
N LYS A 302 -53.07 58.10 -12.05
CA LYS A 302 -52.67 59.51 -12.17
C LYS A 302 -51.34 59.77 -11.45
N THR A 303 -50.73 60.91 -11.75
CA THR A 303 -49.42 61.32 -11.23
C THR A 303 -49.38 61.27 -9.70
N ILE A 304 -48.36 60.62 -9.14
CA ILE A 304 -48.07 60.66 -7.72
C ILE A 304 -46.68 61.27 -7.50
N LEU A 305 -46.51 62.01 -6.41
CA LEU A 305 -45.19 62.40 -5.90
C LEU A 305 -44.99 61.66 -4.59
N VAL A 306 -44.01 60.76 -4.55
CA VAL A 306 -43.72 59.90 -3.38
C VAL A 306 -42.24 59.82 -3.09
N ASN A 307 -41.87 59.92 -1.80
CA ASN A 307 -40.46 59.91 -1.37
C ASN A 307 -39.99 58.54 -0.87
N ASP A 308 -40.83 57.82 -0.13
CA ASP A 308 -40.53 56.50 0.45
C ASP A 308 -41.63 55.50 0.04
N VAL A 309 -41.22 54.39 -0.56
CA VAL A 309 -42.11 53.36 -1.12
C VAL A 309 -41.65 51.98 -0.64
N TYR A 310 -42.53 51.30 0.08
CA TYR A 310 -42.26 49.95 0.57
C TYR A 310 -43.47 49.04 0.46
N PHE A 311 -43.36 47.99 -0.33
CA PHE A 311 -44.41 47.01 -0.56
C PHE A 311 -43.84 45.61 -0.30
N GLU A 312 -44.48 44.86 0.60
CA GLU A 312 -44.09 43.48 0.93
C GLU A 312 -44.31 42.51 -0.25
N ASP A 313 -43.70 41.33 -0.18
CA ASP A 313 -43.61 40.36 -1.27
C ASP A 313 -44.94 39.97 -1.92
N SER A 314 -46.01 39.79 -1.11
CA SER A 314 -47.33 39.37 -1.61
C SER A 314 -48.21 40.51 -2.11
N THR A 315 -47.74 41.75 -2.05
CA THR A 315 -48.51 42.91 -2.52
C THR A 315 -48.41 43.08 -4.03
N THR A 316 -49.35 43.80 -4.64
CA THR A 316 -49.31 44.09 -6.08
C THR A 316 -49.43 45.59 -6.33
N CYS A 317 -48.51 46.18 -7.08
CA CYS A 317 -48.57 47.56 -7.54
C CYS A 317 -48.62 47.61 -9.07
N ILE A 318 -49.67 48.21 -9.63
CA ILE A 318 -49.89 48.41 -11.05
C ILE A 318 -49.81 49.91 -11.36
N VAL A 319 -48.94 50.32 -12.28
CA VAL A 319 -48.75 51.72 -12.68
C VAL A 319 -49.26 51.92 -14.11
N ASN A 320 -50.34 52.67 -14.27
CA ASN A 320 -50.96 53.04 -15.54
C ASN A 320 -50.80 54.54 -15.83
N THR A 321 -49.63 55.11 -15.50
CA THR A 321 -49.26 56.51 -15.75
C THR A 321 -47.75 56.64 -15.81
N ASN A 322 -47.22 57.73 -16.38
CA ASN A 322 -45.78 57.99 -16.31
C ASN A 322 -45.42 58.52 -14.94
N LEU A 323 -44.40 57.92 -14.31
CA LEU A 323 -44.02 58.24 -12.94
C LEU A 323 -42.49 58.31 -12.79
N SER A 324 -42.03 59.23 -11.94
CA SER A 324 -40.63 59.30 -11.51
C SER A 324 -40.54 58.84 -10.06
N LEU A 325 -39.64 57.89 -9.78
CA LEU A 325 -39.39 57.33 -8.46
C LEU A 325 -37.92 57.54 -8.08
N ASN A 326 -37.65 57.85 -6.81
CA ASN A 326 -36.31 58.04 -6.26
C ASN A 326 -36.20 57.31 -4.91
N ASN A 327 -35.00 57.31 -4.29
CA ASN A 327 -34.74 56.82 -2.93
C ASN A 327 -35.00 55.31 -2.73
N HIS A 328 -34.54 54.50 -3.67
CA HIS A 328 -34.53 53.04 -3.53
C HIS A 328 -35.88 52.34 -3.24
N PRO A 329 -36.91 52.50 -4.11
CA PRO A 329 -38.23 51.93 -3.86
C PRO A 329 -38.24 50.39 -3.83
N GLN A 330 -39.02 49.82 -2.90
CA GLN A 330 -39.27 48.38 -2.77
C GLN A 330 -40.70 48.03 -3.18
N PHE A 331 -40.84 47.04 -4.07
CA PHE A 331 -42.13 46.47 -4.49
C PHE A 331 -42.23 44.96 -4.30
N GLY A 332 -43.44 44.47 -4.02
CA GLY A 332 -43.80 43.05 -4.18
C GLY A 332 -43.94 42.70 -5.66
N HIS A 333 -45.14 42.36 -6.13
CA HIS A 333 -45.44 42.31 -7.56
C HIS A 333 -45.56 43.73 -8.13
N PHE A 334 -44.81 44.06 -9.17
CA PHE A 334 -44.74 45.38 -9.78
C PHE A 334 -44.98 45.31 -11.29
N PHE A 335 -46.02 45.99 -11.76
CA PHE A 335 -46.41 45.97 -13.16
C PHE A 335 -46.60 47.38 -13.70
N ILE A 336 -45.97 47.70 -14.82
CA ILE A 336 -46.18 48.97 -15.53
C ILE A 336 -47.04 48.67 -16.75
N GLY A 337 -48.19 49.34 -16.85
CA GLY A 337 -49.14 49.17 -17.93
C GLY A 337 -48.57 49.55 -19.29
N SER A 338 -49.14 48.98 -20.36
CA SER A 338 -48.71 49.26 -21.73
C SER A 338 -48.83 50.76 -22.07
N GLY A 339 -47.77 51.31 -22.69
CA GLY A 339 -47.69 52.72 -23.06
C GLY A 339 -47.22 53.68 -21.96
N TYR A 340 -46.96 53.17 -20.75
CA TYR A 340 -46.44 53.95 -19.62
C TYR A 340 -45.02 53.53 -19.24
N HIS A 341 -44.31 54.42 -18.54
CA HIS A 341 -42.94 54.16 -18.08
C HIS A 341 -42.67 54.71 -16.67
N ILE A 342 -41.70 54.07 -16.00
CA ILE A 342 -41.08 54.58 -14.78
C ILE A 342 -39.72 55.15 -15.12
N SER A 343 -39.41 56.36 -14.64
CA SER A 343 -38.07 56.95 -14.72
C SER A 343 -37.43 56.99 -13.33
N MET A 344 -36.18 56.54 -13.22
CA MET A 344 -35.38 56.59 -11.99
C MET A 344 -33.98 57.13 -12.26
N LEU A 345 -33.28 57.63 -11.23
CA LEU A 345 -31.89 58.06 -11.38
C LEU A 345 -30.95 56.85 -11.36
N GLN A 346 -29.81 56.96 -12.06
CA GLN A 346 -28.86 55.85 -12.19
C GLN A 346 -28.26 55.38 -10.85
N HIS A 347 -28.21 56.25 -9.83
CA HIS A 347 -27.72 55.89 -8.49
C HIS A 347 -28.79 55.27 -7.57
N ASP A 348 -30.06 55.28 -7.98
CA ASP A 348 -31.13 54.62 -7.25
C ASP A 348 -31.17 53.12 -7.59
N SER A 349 -31.83 52.34 -6.72
CA SER A 349 -32.06 50.91 -6.95
C SER A 349 -33.54 50.57 -6.86
N LEU A 350 -34.07 49.85 -7.84
CA LEU A 350 -35.41 49.31 -7.78
C LEU A 350 -35.36 47.92 -7.16
N PHE A 351 -35.93 47.74 -5.98
CA PHE A 351 -36.03 46.43 -5.35
C PHE A 351 -37.40 45.80 -5.66
N VAL A 352 -37.39 44.53 -6.07
CA VAL A 352 -38.60 43.78 -6.40
C VAL A 352 -38.54 42.39 -5.76
N SER A 353 -39.46 42.09 -4.85
CA SER A 353 -39.56 40.77 -4.22
C SER A 353 -40.63 39.87 -4.84
N GLY A 354 -41.46 40.38 -5.75
CA GLY A 354 -42.42 39.63 -6.55
C GLY A 354 -42.13 39.61 -8.07
N HIS A 355 -43.16 39.69 -8.90
CA HIS A 355 -43.03 39.67 -10.37
C HIS A 355 -42.84 41.09 -10.91
N PHE A 356 -41.91 41.32 -11.85
CA PHE A 356 -41.72 42.62 -12.51
C PHE A 356 -42.04 42.57 -14.01
N SER A 357 -42.80 43.54 -14.54
CA SER A 357 -42.87 43.80 -15.99
C SER A 357 -43.13 45.26 -16.35
N GLY A 358 -42.59 45.71 -17.50
CA GLY A 358 -42.91 46.98 -18.16
C GLY A 358 -41.71 47.90 -18.47
N ASP A 359 -41.96 49.15 -18.93
CA ASP A 359 -40.91 50.09 -19.40
C ASP A 359 -40.25 50.84 -18.23
N LEU A 360 -38.94 50.63 -18.05
CA LEU A 360 -38.10 51.28 -17.04
C LEU A 360 -37.00 52.10 -17.71
N ARG A 361 -36.91 53.39 -17.36
CA ARG A 361 -35.96 54.36 -17.92
C ARG A 361 -35.00 54.90 -16.87
N GLY A 362 -33.84 55.37 -17.33
CA GLY A 362 -32.82 55.99 -16.49
C GLY A 362 -31.75 55.03 -15.96
N ASN A 363 -31.83 53.75 -16.34
CA ASN A 363 -30.80 52.73 -16.09
C ASN A 363 -30.41 52.52 -14.60
N PRO A 364 -31.37 52.44 -13.65
CA PRO A 364 -31.06 52.15 -12.26
C PRO A 364 -30.51 50.71 -12.09
N THR A 365 -29.96 50.42 -10.91
CA THR A 365 -29.75 49.03 -10.50
C THR A 365 -31.10 48.38 -10.19
N VAL A 366 -31.38 47.20 -10.74
CA VAL A 366 -32.60 46.44 -10.42
C VAL A 366 -32.22 45.23 -9.58
N VAL A 367 -32.80 45.13 -8.38
CA VAL A 367 -32.53 44.07 -7.41
C VAL A 367 -33.76 43.18 -7.28
N TYR A 368 -33.63 41.92 -7.69
CA TYR A 368 -34.66 40.91 -7.48
C TYR A 368 -34.38 40.19 -6.16
N ASN A 369 -35.14 40.53 -5.11
CA ASN A 369 -34.90 40.12 -3.72
C ASN A 369 -36.01 39.23 -3.12
N GLY A 370 -36.71 38.47 -3.96
CA GLY A 370 -37.86 37.66 -3.55
C GLY A 370 -37.51 36.33 -2.86
N ALA A 371 -38.55 35.63 -2.38
CA ALA A 371 -38.47 34.29 -1.80
C ALA A 371 -39.09 33.18 -2.68
N ILE A 372 -39.59 33.53 -3.86
CA ILE A 372 -40.21 32.62 -4.84
C ILE A 372 -39.59 32.84 -6.22
N GLN A 373 -39.91 31.97 -7.18
CA GLN A 373 -39.56 32.19 -8.58
C GLN A 373 -40.13 33.52 -9.09
N GLN A 374 -39.28 34.40 -9.61
CA GLN A 374 -39.67 35.70 -10.15
C GLN A 374 -39.66 35.68 -11.68
N SER A 375 -40.52 36.51 -12.27
CA SER A 375 -40.47 36.80 -13.70
C SER A 375 -39.54 37.99 -13.89
N ILE A 376 -38.38 37.76 -14.50
CA ILE A 376 -37.41 38.82 -14.77
C ILE A 376 -37.90 39.59 -16.00
N ASN A 377 -38.12 40.90 -15.84
CA ASN A 377 -38.60 41.77 -16.90
C ASN A 377 -37.59 41.79 -18.08
N PRO A 378 -38.00 41.45 -19.32
CA PRO A 378 -37.11 41.38 -20.48
C PRO A 378 -36.81 42.77 -21.04
N ILE A 379 -35.86 43.47 -20.42
CA ILE A 379 -35.35 44.76 -20.87
C ILE A 379 -33.82 44.75 -20.85
N ASN A 380 -33.18 45.78 -21.41
CA ASN A 380 -31.75 45.97 -21.21
C ASN A 380 -31.49 46.45 -19.79
N TYR A 381 -30.53 45.83 -19.10
CA TYR A 381 -30.14 46.22 -17.74
C TYR A 381 -28.75 46.85 -17.75
N ASN A 382 -28.61 47.99 -17.08
CA ASN A 382 -27.27 48.50 -16.75
C ASN A 382 -26.66 47.70 -15.59
N HIS A 383 -27.43 47.42 -14.54
CA HIS A 383 -27.00 46.56 -13.44
C HIS A 383 -28.19 45.74 -12.94
N LEU A 384 -28.08 44.42 -13.04
CA LEU A 384 -29.06 43.45 -12.56
C LEU A 384 -28.45 42.66 -11.39
N VAL A 385 -29.04 42.79 -10.21
CA VAL A 385 -28.67 42.02 -9.02
C VAL A 385 -29.77 41.01 -8.73
N TYR A 386 -29.41 39.73 -8.68
CA TYR A 386 -30.29 38.64 -8.30
C TYR A 386 -29.92 38.14 -6.90
N LEU A 387 -30.78 38.46 -5.93
CA LEU A 387 -30.65 38.17 -4.50
C LEU A 387 -31.90 37.44 -4.01
N ASN A 388 -32.26 36.36 -4.71
CA ASN A 388 -33.49 35.63 -4.43
C ASN A 388 -33.19 34.45 -3.49
N SER A 389 -34.06 34.21 -2.50
CA SER A 389 -33.92 33.08 -1.55
C SER A 389 -34.73 31.84 -1.94
N GLY A 390 -35.52 31.93 -3.02
CA GLY A 390 -36.32 30.86 -3.60
C GLY A 390 -35.48 29.74 -4.21
N LYS A 391 -36.07 28.54 -4.21
CA LYS A 391 -35.41 27.31 -4.70
C LYS A 391 -35.54 27.09 -6.21
N ASP A 392 -36.53 27.72 -6.84
CA ASP A 392 -36.82 27.57 -8.26
C ASP A 392 -36.11 28.67 -9.07
N ALA A 393 -35.63 28.30 -10.26
CA ALA A 393 -34.88 29.22 -11.10
C ALA A 393 -35.79 30.26 -11.78
N SER A 394 -35.53 31.54 -11.53
CA SER A 394 -36.16 32.64 -12.28
C SER A 394 -35.65 32.65 -13.72
N LYS A 395 -36.50 32.94 -14.71
CA LYS A 395 -36.15 32.82 -16.13
C LYS A 395 -35.94 34.19 -16.77
N PHE A 396 -34.85 34.34 -17.51
CA PHE A 396 -34.56 35.50 -18.38
C PHE A 396 -34.23 35.00 -19.79
N HIS A 397 -35.25 34.75 -20.62
CA HIS A 397 -35.12 34.01 -21.90
C HIS A 397 -35.09 34.91 -23.16
N THR A 398 -34.43 36.05 -23.12
CA THR A 398 -34.55 37.08 -24.17
C THR A 398 -33.20 37.64 -24.61
N HIS A 399 -33.12 38.09 -25.87
CA HIS A 399 -31.92 38.69 -26.47
C HIS A 399 -31.72 40.15 -26.05
N HIS A 400 -31.49 40.37 -24.76
CA HIS A 400 -31.23 41.69 -24.17
C HIS A 400 -29.81 41.80 -23.62
N MET A 401 -29.32 43.04 -23.55
CA MET A 401 -28.01 43.34 -22.96
C MET A 401 -28.11 43.53 -21.45
N ILE A 402 -27.16 42.95 -20.72
CA ILE A 402 -26.92 43.20 -19.29
C ILE A 402 -25.48 43.68 -19.14
N ASN A 403 -25.26 44.96 -18.79
CA ASN A 403 -23.90 45.48 -18.63
C ASN A 403 -23.21 44.87 -17.40
N HIS A 404 -23.93 44.75 -16.28
CA HIS A 404 -23.42 44.11 -15.06
C HIS A 404 -24.48 43.16 -14.47
N LEU A 405 -24.13 41.88 -14.34
CA LEU A 405 -24.97 40.83 -13.75
C LEU A 405 -24.33 40.28 -12.47
N ASP A 406 -24.99 40.48 -11.33
CA ASP A 406 -24.59 39.90 -10.05
C ASP A 406 -25.63 38.88 -9.60
N VAL A 407 -25.28 37.60 -9.57
CA VAL A 407 -26.13 36.54 -9.01
C VAL A 407 -25.59 36.20 -7.62
N ILE A 408 -26.06 36.90 -6.60
CA ILE A 408 -25.54 36.81 -5.23
C ILE A 408 -26.12 35.59 -4.49
N SER A 409 -27.43 35.36 -4.63
CA SER A 409 -28.12 34.20 -4.06
C SER A 409 -29.27 33.72 -4.95
N GLY A 410 -29.55 32.41 -4.90
CA GLY A 410 -30.65 31.80 -5.63
C GLY A 410 -30.27 31.36 -7.04
N GLN A 411 -31.25 30.82 -7.77
CA GLN A 411 -31.04 30.26 -9.10
C GLN A 411 -31.62 31.18 -10.19
N LEU A 412 -30.80 31.53 -11.19
CA LEU A 412 -31.20 32.31 -12.36
C LEU A 412 -30.96 31.49 -13.63
N LYS A 413 -32.02 31.21 -14.38
CA LYS A 413 -31.95 30.59 -15.70
C LYS A 413 -31.80 31.65 -16.78
N LEU A 414 -30.64 31.66 -17.43
CA LEU A 414 -30.28 32.63 -18.47
C LEU A 414 -30.53 32.06 -19.87
N GLY A 415 -31.18 32.85 -20.73
CA GLY A 415 -31.39 32.56 -22.16
C GLY A 415 -30.35 33.23 -23.05
N ASP A 416 -30.76 33.77 -24.20
CA ASP A 416 -29.86 34.36 -25.23
C ASP A 416 -29.35 35.77 -24.91
N ALA A 417 -29.12 36.07 -23.64
CA ALA A 417 -28.69 37.39 -23.18
C ALA A 417 -27.23 37.68 -23.56
N VAL A 418 -26.92 38.96 -23.78
CA VAL A 418 -25.53 39.45 -23.94
C VAL A 418 -25.11 40.11 -22.63
N VAL A 419 -24.18 39.49 -21.91
CA VAL A 419 -23.71 39.94 -20.59
C VAL A 419 -22.29 40.48 -20.72
N ASN A 420 -22.02 41.72 -20.29
CA ASN A 420 -20.65 42.23 -20.29
C ASN A 420 -19.90 41.70 -19.06
N GLN A 421 -20.25 42.17 -17.85
CA GLN A 421 -19.65 41.74 -16.59
C GLN A 421 -20.59 40.80 -15.83
N CYS A 422 -20.05 39.71 -15.28
CA CYS A 422 -20.83 38.71 -14.56
C CYS A 422 -20.11 38.20 -13.31
N THR A 423 -20.78 38.30 -12.16
CA THR A 423 -20.32 37.73 -10.89
C THR A 423 -21.38 36.78 -10.33
N ILE A 424 -20.97 35.57 -9.96
CA ILE A 424 -21.80 34.58 -9.25
C ILE A 424 -21.27 34.48 -7.82
N GLY A 425 -22.03 34.99 -6.86
CA GLY A 425 -21.72 34.93 -5.43
C GLY A 425 -21.81 33.51 -4.85
N LEU A 426 -21.34 33.32 -3.61
CA LEU A 426 -21.23 32.01 -2.95
C LEU A 426 -22.53 31.17 -2.96
N SER A 427 -23.69 31.82 -2.85
CA SER A 427 -25.01 31.16 -2.85
C SER A 427 -25.78 31.35 -4.15
N GLY A 428 -25.14 31.93 -5.17
CA GLY A 428 -25.72 32.18 -6.49
C GLY A 428 -25.51 30.99 -7.43
N GLU A 429 -26.49 30.77 -8.29
CA GLU A 429 -26.42 29.77 -9.36
C GLU A 429 -26.97 30.34 -10.67
N ILE A 430 -26.17 30.28 -11.74
CA ILE A 430 -26.64 30.50 -13.11
C ILE A 430 -26.90 29.14 -13.78
N GLN A 431 -28.08 28.98 -14.36
CA GLN A 431 -28.46 27.81 -15.17
C GLN A 431 -28.61 28.21 -16.63
N ILE A 432 -27.96 27.47 -17.54
CA ILE A 432 -28.09 27.67 -18.99
C ILE A 432 -28.76 26.42 -19.57
N GLY A 433 -29.81 26.60 -20.38
CA GLY A 433 -30.44 25.45 -21.05
C GLY A 433 -31.45 25.80 -22.13
N GLY A 434 -31.18 25.31 -23.35
CA GLY A 434 -31.97 25.50 -24.57
C GLY A 434 -31.69 26.80 -25.33
N HIS A 435 -30.69 27.57 -24.90
CA HIS A 435 -30.34 28.91 -25.36
C HIS A 435 -28.82 29.14 -25.20
N SER A 436 -28.27 30.13 -25.90
CA SER A 436 -26.82 30.36 -26.02
C SER A 436 -26.44 31.80 -25.62
N PRO A 437 -26.30 32.11 -24.32
CA PRO A 437 -25.85 33.42 -23.86
C PRO A 437 -24.42 33.75 -24.32
N LEU A 438 -24.15 35.05 -24.48
CA LEU A 438 -22.83 35.60 -24.80
C LEU A 438 -22.30 36.42 -23.62
N PHE A 439 -21.21 35.97 -22.99
CA PHE A 439 -20.48 36.70 -21.96
C PHE A 439 -19.24 37.38 -22.56
N LYS A 440 -19.23 38.72 -22.60
CA LYS A 440 -18.18 39.51 -23.29
C LYS A 440 -16.94 39.80 -22.44
N ASP A 441 -17.05 39.84 -21.11
CA ASP A 441 -15.91 39.98 -20.20
C ASP A 441 -15.69 38.69 -19.38
N THR A 442 -14.89 38.78 -18.32
CA THR A 442 -14.62 37.67 -17.42
C THR A 442 -15.86 37.33 -16.58
N VAL A 443 -16.21 36.05 -16.52
CA VAL A 443 -17.21 35.53 -15.59
C VAL A 443 -16.53 35.06 -14.31
N HIS A 444 -16.86 35.70 -13.20
CA HIS A 444 -16.33 35.40 -11.87
C HIS A 444 -17.26 34.46 -11.10
N ILE A 445 -16.82 33.23 -10.82
CA ILE A 445 -17.66 32.16 -10.25
C ILE A 445 -17.21 31.80 -8.83
N ASN A 446 -17.90 32.32 -7.80
CA ASN A 446 -17.77 31.88 -6.41
C ASN A 446 -18.87 30.87 -6.02
N GLY A 447 -20.02 30.91 -6.71
CA GLY A 447 -21.13 29.96 -6.58
C GLY A 447 -21.13 28.91 -7.68
N LYS A 448 -22.23 28.77 -8.44
CA LYS A 448 -22.38 27.72 -9.46
C LYS A 448 -22.78 28.26 -10.83
N LEU A 449 -22.19 27.72 -11.88
CA LEU A 449 -22.68 27.83 -13.26
C LEU A 449 -22.94 26.44 -13.80
N ILE A 450 -24.19 26.15 -14.19
CA ILE A 450 -24.62 24.84 -14.65
C ILE A 450 -25.23 24.92 -16.04
N ILE A 451 -24.73 24.10 -16.97
CA ILE A 451 -25.31 23.92 -18.31
C ILE A 451 -26.10 22.62 -18.33
N ARG A 452 -27.40 22.68 -18.65
CA ARG A 452 -28.35 21.55 -18.49
C ARG A 452 -28.93 21.00 -19.79
N SER A 453 -28.60 21.58 -20.95
CA SER A 453 -29.19 21.17 -22.23
C SER A 453 -28.14 21.00 -23.31
N HIS A 454 -28.31 19.99 -24.17
CA HIS A 454 -27.46 19.72 -25.33
C HIS A 454 -27.64 20.73 -26.47
N LEU A 455 -28.66 21.60 -26.37
CA LEU A 455 -28.98 22.65 -27.35
C LEU A 455 -28.48 24.03 -26.91
N ALA A 456 -27.64 24.10 -25.87
CA ALA A 456 -27.08 25.34 -25.37
C ALA A 456 -25.62 25.42 -25.79
N ASP A 457 -25.21 26.42 -26.55
CA ASP A 457 -23.82 26.61 -26.96
C ASP A 457 -23.31 27.99 -26.49
N PRO A 458 -23.15 28.19 -25.16
CA PRO A 458 -22.79 29.49 -24.62
C PRO A 458 -21.38 29.91 -25.03
N THR A 459 -21.20 31.22 -25.21
CA THR A 459 -19.90 31.83 -25.51
C THR A 459 -19.43 32.65 -24.32
N PHE A 460 -18.18 32.45 -23.92
CA PHE A 460 -17.51 33.17 -22.84
C PHE A 460 -16.27 33.89 -23.38
N ASN A 461 -15.95 35.07 -22.85
CA ASN A 461 -14.64 35.65 -23.10
C ASN A 461 -13.58 34.98 -22.22
N GLN A 462 -13.76 35.02 -20.89
CA GLN A 462 -12.88 34.36 -19.93
C GLN A 462 -13.68 33.80 -18.74
N LEU A 463 -13.20 32.68 -18.18
CA LEU A 463 -13.77 32.09 -16.96
C LEU A 463 -12.77 32.15 -15.81
N THR A 464 -13.20 32.64 -14.65
CA THR A 464 -12.44 32.55 -13.39
C THR A 464 -13.29 31.87 -12.32
N ILE A 465 -12.92 30.65 -11.95
CA ILE A 465 -13.57 29.83 -10.93
C ILE A 465 -12.73 29.93 -9.65
N TYR A 466 -13.34 30.46 -8.58
CA TYR A 466 -12.71 30.56 -7.26
C TYR A 466 -12.86 29.24 -6.48
N GLU A 467 -12.19 29.12 -5.33
CA GLU A 467 -12.12 27.86 -4.54
C GLU A 467 -13.50 27.29 -4.15
N SER A 468 -14.48 28.15 -3.85
CA SER A 468 -15.87 27.75 -3.56
C SER A 468 -16.72 27.52 -4.80
N GLY A 469 -16.22 27.93 -5.97
CA GLY A 469 -16.95 27.99 -7.22
C GLY A 469 -17.08 26.65 -7.92
N SER A 470 -18.09 26.53 -8.79
CA SER A 470 -18.25 25.36 -9.65
C SER A 470 -18.75 25.72 -11.05
N PHE A 471 -18.02 25.30 -12.07
CA PHE A 471 -18.49 25.24 -13.45
C PHE A 471 -18.85 23.79 -13.80
N ILE A 472 -20.09 23.53 -14.19
CA ILE A 472 -20.57 22.17 -14.46
C ILE A 472 -21.38 22.16 -15.75
N ASN A 473 -20.85 21.54 -16.80
CA ASN A 473 -21.63 21.20 -17.97
C ASN A 473 -22.22 19.78 -17.83
N GLN A 474 -23.52 19.71 -17.55
CA GLN A 474 -24.29 18.46 -17.42
C GLN A 474 -24.88 17.98 -18.74
N SER A 475 -24.49 18.57 -19.87
CA SER A 475 -24.95 18.18 -21.19
C SER A 475 -23.75 17.87 -22.12
N THR A 476 -24.04 17.81 -23.42
CA THR A 476 -23.06 17.71 -24.51
C THR A 476 -22.97 19.01 -25.30
N ALA A 477 -23.39 20.12 -24.67
CA ALA A 477 -23.25 21.48 -25.17
C ALA A 477 -21.81 21.81 -25.53
N ASP A 478 -21.59 22.42 -26.69
CA ASP A 478 -20.28 22.94 -27.06
C ASP A 478 -20.05 24.31 -26.40
N ILE A 479 -18.81 24.55 -25.97
CA ILE A 479 -18.46 25.76 -25.22
C ILE A 479 -17.45 26.57 -26.03
N SER A 480 -17.78 27.82 -26.34
CA SER A 480 -16.84 28.73 -26.99
C SER A 480 -16.22 29.66 -25.95
N ILE A 481 -14.89 29.78 -25.93
CA ILE A 481 -14.14 30.63 -25.00
C ILE A 481 -13.13 31.46 -25.80
N ASN A 482 -13.10 32.78 -25.63
CA ASN A 482 -12.14 33.58 -26.38
C ASN A 482 -10.73 33.54 -25.80
N ALA A 483 -10.56 33.86 -24.51
CA ALA A 483 -9.26 34.10 -23.88
C ALA A 483 -8.69 32.93 -23.06
N GLY A 484 -9.47 32.32 -22.15
CA GLY A 484 -8.93 31.26 -21.29
C GLY A 484 -9.76 30.93 -20.06
N ILE A 485 -9.22 30.04 -19.22
CA ILE A 485 -9.85 29.56 -17.98
C ILE A 485 -8.82 29.63 -16.84
N GLN A 486 -9.23 30.19 -15.70
CA GLN A 486 -8.53 30.07 -14.44
C GLN A 486 -9.41 29.29 -13.46
N ASN A 487 -8.97 28.10 -13.02
CA ASN A 487 -9.76 27.21 -12.17
C ASN A 487 -9.08 26.90 -10.83
N ASN A 488 -9.64 27.44 -9.75
CA ASN A 488 -9.26 27.10 -8.37
C ASN A 488 -10.34 26.29 -7.64
N GLY A 489 -11.46 25.99 -8.28
CA GLY A 489 -12.58 25.23 -7.72
C GLY A 489 -12.98 24.04 -8.60
N ILE A 490 -14.27 23.71 -8.63
CA ILE A 490 -14.75 22.53 -9.37
C ILE A 490 -15.01 22.88 -10.83
N PHE A 491 -14.32 22.20 -11.75
CA PHE A 491 -14.58 22.31 -13.19
C PHE A 491 -14.96 20.97 -13.80
N LYS A 492 -16.20 20.80 -14.24
CA LYS A 492 -16.66 19.61 -14.97
C LYS A 492 -17.08 20.03 -16.38
N GLY A 493 -16.18 19.85 -17.35
CA GLY A 493 -16.36 20.38 -18.70
C GLY A 493 -17.49 19.74 -19.49
N CYS A 494 -17.90 18.49 -19.19
CA CYS A 494 -19.05 17.84 -19.84
C CYS A 494 -19.59 16.60 -19.12
N MET A 495 -20.83 16.23 -19.44
CA MET A 495 -21.41 14.93 -19.08
C MET A 495 -21.01 13.88 -20.12
N GLY A 496 -20.03 13.04 -19.80
CA GLY A 496 -19.52 12.02 -20.73
C GLY A 496 -18.53 12.59 -21.76
N THR A 497 -18.58 12.11 -23.01
CA THR A 497 -17.43 12.20 -23.95
C THR A 497 -17.65 13.01 -25.23
N ALA A 498 -18.65 13.90 -25.29
CA ALA A 498 -19.20 14.33 -26.58
C ALA A 498 -19.25 15.84 -26.88
N CYS A 499 -18.74 16.73 -26.03
CA CYS A 499 -18.68 18.16 -26.36
C CYS A 499 -17.27 18.64 -26.74
N ASP A 500 -17.23 19.76 -27.44
CA ASP A 500 -16.04 20.49 -27.84
C ASP A 500 -15.91 21.81 -27.08
N PHE A 501 -14.68 22.12 -26.64
CA PHE A 501 -14.31 23.46 -26.17
C PHE A 501 -13.52 24.17 -27.27
N TYR A 502 -14.13 25.20 -27.86
CA TYR A 502 -13.53 26.02 -28.90
C TYR A 502 -12.86 27.25 -28.29
N PHE A 503 -11.57 27.41 -28.53
CA PHE A 503 -10.81 28.59 -28.15
C PHE A 503 -10.55 29.45 -29.39
N SER A 504 -11.16 30.65 -29.43
CA SER A 504 -11.20 31.48 -30.64
C SER A 504 -9.99 32.40 -30.80
N ASN A 505 -9.35 32.85 -29.72
CA ASN A 505 -8.12 33.63 -29.82
C ASN A 505 -6.96 32.75 -30.32
N ASP A 506 -6.02 33.39 -31.02
CA ASP A 506 -4.80 32.72 -31.49
C ASP A 506 -3.99 32.10 -30.35
N SER A 507 -4.02 32.69 -29.15
CA SER A 507 -3.43 32.11 -27.95
C SER A 507 -4.38 32.19 -26.77
N PHE A 508 -4.42 31.11 -25.97
CA PHE A 508 -5.24 30.99 -24.78
C PHE A 508 -4.51 30.28 -23.65
N THR A 509 -4.86 30.63 -22.41
CA THR A 509 -4.23 30.07 -21.20
C THR A 509 -5.24 29.30 -20.37
N LEU A 510 -4.84 28.12 -19.90
CA LEU A 510 -5.54 27.34 -18.90
C LEU A 510 -4.68 27.30 -17.63
N ASP A 511 -5.20 27.85 -16.54
CA ASP A 511 -4.45 28.09 -15.29
C ASP A 511 -5.29 27.70 -14.07
N GLY A 512 -4.67 27.72 -12.89
CA GLY A 512 -5.32 27.49 -11.60
C GLY A 512 -4.83 26.24 -10.90
N LYS A 513 -5.21 26.12 -9.62
CA LYS A 513 -4.73 25.08 -8.71
C LYS A 513 -5.50 23.76 -8.79
N ASP A 514 -6.69 23.74 -9.40
CA ASP A 514 -7.55 22.56 -9.48
C ASP A 514 -7.77 22.14 -10.94
N THR A 515 -8.18 20.89 -11.16
CA THR A 515 -8.21 20.23 -12.45
C THR A 515 -9.30 20.77 -13.37
N ILE A 516 -8.90 21.22 -14.55
CA ILE A 516 -9.78 21.54 -15.67
C ILE A 516 -10.02 20.25 -16.47
N TYR A 517 -11.19 19.64 -16.27
CA TYR A 517 -11.60 18.44 -17.01
C TYR A 517 -12.31 18.82 -18.32
N ILE A 518 -11.65 18.66 -19.47
CA ILE A 518 -12.23 18.92 -20.80
C ILE A 518 -12.10 17.67 -21.68
N PRO A 519 -13.17 17.16 -22.31
CA PRO A 519 -13.05 16.00 -23.18
C PRO A 519 -12.31 16.31 -24.48
N ARG A 520 -12.66 17.42 -25.15
CA ARG A 520 -12.10 17.82 -26.44
C ARG A 520 -11.76 19.31 -26.45
N VAL A 521 -10.50 19.64 -26.71
CA VAL A 521 -10.02 21.03 -26.84
C VAL A 521 -9.69 21.30 -28.30
N LYS A 522 -10.19 22.42 -28.83
CA LYS A 522 -9.90 22.91 -30.18
C LYS A 522 -9.46 24.37 -30.11
N GLY A 523 -8.29 24.70 -30.65
CA GLY A 523 -7.76 26.07 -30.69
C GLY A 523 -6.44 26.15 -31.45
N LYS A 524 -5.73 27.27 -31.37
CA LYS A 524 -4.41 27.43 -32.01
C LYS A 524 -3.25 27.20 -31.03
N ASN A 525 -2.94 28.17 -30.15
CA ASN A 525 -1.80 28.10 -29.25
C ASN A 525 -2.23 27.98 -27.77
N LEU A 526 -2.22 26.76 -27.23
CA LEU A 526 -2.57 26.47 -25.83
C LEU A 526 -1.37 26.63 -24.91
N LYS A 527 -1.52 27.45 -23.86
CA LYS A 527 -0.59 27.51 -22.73
C LYS A 527 -1.22 26.93 -21.46
N ASN A 528 -0.77 25.77 -20.99
CA ASN A 528 -1.21 25.19 -19.72
C ASN A 528 -0.28 25.63 -18.57
N LYS A 529 -0.82 26.34 -17.58
CA LYS A 529 -0.12 26.75 -16.34
C LYS A 529 -0.65 26.07 -15.08
N GLY A 530 -1.82 25.41 -15.19
CA GLY A 530 -2.48 24.71 -14.09
C GLY A 530 -2.53 23.21 -14.31
N ILE A 531 -3.64 22.59 -13.91
CA ILE A 531 -3.89 21.15 -14.07
C ILE A 531 -4.94 20.94 -15.17
N LEU A 532 -4.55 20.35 -16.30
CA LEU A 532 -5.42 20.11 -17.45
C LEU A 532 -5.61 18.61 -17.68
N SER A 533 -6.85 18.15 -17.76
CA SER A 533 -7.18 16.76 -18.07
C SER A 533 -7.96 16.64 -19.36
N ILE A 534 -7.39 15.96 -20.36
CA ILE A 534 -7.99 15.73 -21.68
C ILE A 534 -8.34 14.25 -21.87
N SER A 535 -9.62 13.96 -22.12
CA SER A 535 -10.09 12.57 -22.21
C SER A 535 -10.32 12.02 -23.61
N LYS A 536 -10.48 12.87 -24.64
CA LYS A 536 -10.84 12.42 -26.01
C LYS A 536 -10.02 13.01 -27.13
N GLU A 537 -9.85 14.32 -27.18
CA GLU A 537 -9.21 15.00 -28.32
C GLU A 537 -8.48 16.28 -27.88
N LEU A 538 -7.30 16.52 -28.44
CA LEU A 538 -6.56 17.77 -28.27
C LEU A 538 -6.09 18.24 -29.64
N ARG A 539 -6.85 19.17 -30.23
CA ARG A 539 -6.57 19.77 -31.53
C ARG A 539 -6.07 21.20 -31.39
N VAL A 540 -4.75 21.37 -31.38
CA VAL A 540 -4.06 22.66 -31.28
C VAL A 540 -2.88 22.71 -32.24
N ASP A 541 -2.50 23.89 -32.71
CA ASP A 541 -1.29 24.08 -33.52
C ASP A 541 -0.05 23.95 -32.62
N THR A 542 -0.09 24.56 -31.43
CA THR A 542 0.96 24.44 -30.41
C THR A 542 0.39 24.24 -29.00
N LEU A 543 1.13 23.50 -28.17
CA LEU A 543 0.89 23.36 -26.74
C LEU A 543 2.17 23.66 -25.98
N THR A 544 2.12 24.54 -24.99
CA THR A 544 3.19 24.70 -23.99
C THR A 544 2.64 24.27 -22.62
N ASN A 545 3.24 23.23 -22.03
CA ASN A 545 2.99 22.89 -20.63
C ASN A 545 4.00 23.68 -19.78
N ASP A 546 3.57 24.83 -19.26
CA ASP A 546 4.43 25.81 -18.59
C ASP A 546 4.91 25.30 -17.23
N LYS A 547 5.77 26.09 -16.58
CA LYS A 547 6.36 25.78 -15.27
C LYS A 547 5.30 25.35 -14.25
N ASN A 548 5.52 24.19 -13.63
CA ASN A 548 4.61 23.52 -12.68
C ASN A 548 3.25 23.07 -13.25
N GLY A 549 3.01 23.20 -14.57
CA GLY A 549 1.78 22.73 -15.20
C GLY A 549 1.70 21.20 -15.21
N ILE A 550 0.49 20.67 -14.99
CA ILE A 550 0.21 19.23 -15.05
C ILE A 550 -0.74 18.96 -16.22
N LEU A 551 -0.30 18.12 -17.16
CA LEU A 551 -1.09 17.70 -18.32
C LEU A 551 -1.45 16.21 -18.21
N LEU A 552 -2.72 15.89 -17.97
CA LEU A 552 -3.25 14.53 -17.92
C LEU A 552 -3.93 14.17 -19.25
N ILE A 553 -3.51 13.06 -19.86
CA ILE A 553 -3.95 12.66 -21.20
C ILE A 553 -4.50 11.24 -21.16
N GLN A 554 -5.79 11.11 -21.49
CA GLN A 554 -6.45 9.83 -21.78
C GLN A 554 -6.84 9.69 -23.25
N ALA A 555 -6.69 10.76 -24.03
CA ALA A 555 -6.98 10.77 -25.46
C ALA A 555 -6.07 9.81 -26.23
N ASP A 556 -6.62 9.25 -27.31
CA ASP A 556 -5.88 8.43 -28.25
C ASP A 556 -4.97 9.29 -29.12
N THR A 557 -3.77 8.78 -29.44
CA THR A 557 -2.77 9.51 -30.25
C THR A 557 -3.33 10.06 -31.56
N GLN A 558 -4.24 9.34 -32.22
CA GLN A 558 -4.86 9.79 -33.47
C GLN A 558 -5.74 11.04 -33.32
N ASN A 559 -6.13 11.39 -32.09
CA ASN A 559 -6.92 12.57 -31.75
C ASN A 559 -6.06 13.68 -31.14
N ILE A 560 -4.75 13.60 -31.28
CA ILE A 560 -3.80 14.58 -30.76
C ILE A 560 -2.98 15.10 -31.93
N ASN A 561 -2.89 16.42 -32.08
CA ASN A 561 -2.04 17.08 -33.06
C ASN A 561 -1.26 18.25 -32.43
N GLY A 562 -0.48 18.94 -33.27
CA GLY A 562 0.28 20.13 -32.88
C GLY A 562 1.71 19.85 -32.44
N TYR A 563 2.46 20.92 -32.26
CA TYR A 563 3.81 20.92 -31.70
C TYR A 563 3.77 21.18 -30.20
N TRP A 564 4.40 20.32 -29.41
CA TRP A 564 4.34 20.38 -27.94
C TRP A 564 5.69 20.78 -27.36
N ASP A 565 5.70 21.83 -26.55
CA ASP A 565 6.79 22.19 -25.67
C ASP A 565 6.47 21.74 -24.24
N LEU A 566 7.19 20.72 -23.80
CA LEU A 566 7.07 20.10 -22.47
C LEU A 566 8.40 20.23 -21.69
N SER A 567 9.25 21.19 -22.06
CA SER A 567 10.59 21.39 -21.48
C SER A 567 10.60 22.36 -20.29
N ALA A 568 9.47 22.99 -19.96
CA ALA A 568 9.41 23.99 -18.90
C ALA A 568 9.71 23.39 -17.51
N LYS A 569 10.46 24.12 -16.69
CA LYS A 569 10.92 23.60 -15.40
C LYS A 569 9.78 23.05 -14.51
N ASN A 570 9.98 21.88 -13.91
CA ASN A 570 9.03 21.20 -13.02
C ASN A 570 7.63 20.90 -13.60
N ASN A 571 7.41 21.01 -14.92
CA ASN A 571 6.12 20.59 -15.49
C ASN A 571 5.98 19.05 -15.48
N THR A 572 4.76 18.53 -15.47
CA THR A 572 4.48 17.08 -15.45
C THR A 572 3.48 16.68 -16.53
N VAL A 573 3.79 15.63 -17.29
CA VAL A 573 2.87 15.02 -18.26
C VAL A 573 2.51 13.60 -17.80
N ILE A 574 1.21 13.32 -17.73
CA ILE A 574 0.66 12.07 -17.21
C ILE A 574 -0.17 11.37 -18.29
N PHE A 575 0.26 10.19 -18.71
CA PHE A 575 -0.51 9.30 -19.57
C PHE A 575 -1.31 8.31 -18.73
N ASN A 576 -2.62 8.55 -18.61
CA ASN A 576 -3.48 7.88 -17.63
C ASN A 576 -4.71 7.20 -18.24
N LYS A 577 -4.72 6.86 -19.53
CA LYS A 577 -5.85 6.09 -20.11
C LYS A 577 -5.96 4.71 -19.44
N LYS A 578 -7.19 4.31 -19.07
CA LYS A 578 -7.51 2.91 -18.71
C LYS A 578 -7.56 2.08 -19.99
N GLY A 579 -6.63 1.14 -20.15
CA GLY A 579 -6.41 0.39 -21.37
C GLY A 579 -5.16 0.84 -22.13
N ASN A 580 -5.01 0.32 -23.35
CA ASN A 580 -3.85 0.61 -24.19
C ASN A 580 -3.88 2.07 -24.69
N GLN A 581 -2.72 2.71 -24.69
CA GLN A 581 -2.51 4.09 -25.14
C GLN A 581 -1.17 4.19 -25.84
N ASN A 582 -1.20 4.54 -27.13
CA ASN A 582 0.00 4.97 -27.82
C ASN A 582 0.36 6.37 -27.33
N ILE A 583 1.64 6.64 -27.12
CA ILE A 583 2.15 7.96 -26.75
C ILE A 583 2.21 8.82 -28.02
N PRO A 584 1.68 10.05 -28.02
CA PRO A 584 1.64 10.87 -29.23
C PRO A 584 3.02 11.19 -29.80
N PHE A 585 3.11 11.23 -31.14
CA PHE A 585 4.37 11.57 -31.83
C PHE A 585 4.86 12.99 -31.51
N CYS A 586 4.01 13.90 -31.05
CA CYS A 586 4.44 15.25 -30.65
C CYS A 586 5.28 15.27 -29.34
N VAL A 587 5.30 14.18 -28.57
CA VAL A 587 6.05 14.08 -27.30
C VAL A 587 7.48 13.63 -27.60
N GLN A 588 8.42 14.58 -27.66
CA GLN A 588 9.85 14.33 -27.95
C GLN A 588 10.74 14.51 -26.72
N GLU A 589 10.31 15.40 -25.84
CA GLU A 589 10.96 15.77 -24.59
C GLU A 589 9.85 15.97 -23.55
N ALA A 590 10.15 15.72 -22.28
CA ALA A 590 9.31 16.07 -21.16
C ALA A 590 10.19 16.37 -19.93
N GLU A 591 9.77 17.31 -19.09
CA GLU A 591 10.43 17.53 -17.81
C GLU A 591 10.19 16.34 -16.86
N ASN A 592 8.94 16.12 -16.43
CA ASN A 592 8.52 14.94 -15.68
C ASN A 592 7.49 14.15 -16.47
N LEU A 593 7.69 12.83 -16.58
CA LEU A 593 6.85 11.93 -17.36
C LEU A 593 6.30 10.79 -16.51
N VAL A 594 4.97 10.66 -16.48
CA VAL A 594 4.27 9.72 -15.62
C VAL A 594 3.34 8.81 -16.44
N PHE A 595 3.37 7.51 -16.16
CA PHE A 595 2.48 6.51 -16.75
C PHE A 595 1.59 5.90 -15.66
N GLN A 596 0.27 5.96 -15.85
CA GLN A 596 -0.73 5.51 -14.87
C GLN A 596 -1.81 4.62 -15.49
N ASN A 597 -2.56 3.93 -14.62
CA ASN A 597 -3.67 3.04 -14.94
C ASN A 597 -3.26 1.81 -15.77
N SER A 598 -4.08 0.75 -15.65
CA SER A 598 -3.83 -0.51 -16.36
C SER A 598 -3.86 -0.36 -17.89
N GLY A 599 -3.18 -1.28 -18.56
CA GLY A 599 -3.03 -1.31 -20.02
C GLY A 599 -1.71 -0.71 -20.51
N LYS A 600 -1.31 -1.11 -21.72
CA LYS A 600 -0.02 -0.79 -22.32
C LYS A 600 0.09 0.68 -22.70
N LYS A 601 1.16 1.34 -22.29
CA LYS A 601 1.55 2.71 -22.67
C LYS A 601 2.70 2.57 -23.66
N ILE A 602 2.41 2.71 -24.95
CA ILE A 602 3.29 2.27 -26.04
C ILE A 602 4.00 3.49 -26.63
N LEU A 603 5.32 3.50 -26.58
CA LEU A 603 6.11 4.57 -27.20
C LEU A 603 6.00 4.52 -28.72
N THR A 604 5.86 5.70 -29.35
CA THR A 604 5.85 5.84 -30.82
C THR A 604 7.09 6.57 -31.34
N ARG A 605 7.96 7.05 -30.44
CA ARG A 605 9.26 7.67 -30.74
C ARG A 605 10.16 7.69 -29.51
N ASN A 606 11.44 8.04 -29.70
CA ASN A 606 12.37 8.30 -28.60
C ASN A 606 11.92 9.53 -27.80
N ILE A 607 12.05 9.48 -26.47
CA ILE A 607 11.68 10.58 -25.58
C ILE A 607 12.86 10.91 -24.66
N GLN A 608 13.20 12.19 -24.57
CA GLN A 608 14.10 12.73 -23.55
C GLN A 608 13.30 13.11 -22.29
N VAL A 609 13.76 12.70 -21.11
CA VAL A 609 13.17 13.07 -19.82
C VAL A 609 14.21 13.84 -19.01
N ASN A 610 13.93 15.11 -18.73
CA ASN A 610 14.91 15.99 -18.08
C ASN A 610 14.98 15.78 -16.56
N GLU A 611 13.87 15.43 -15.93
CA GLU A 611 13.78 15.15 -14.49
C GLU A 611 13.20 13.73 -14.29
N ASN A 612 11.98 13.57 -13.77
CA ASN A 612 11.53 12.27 -13.27
C ASN A 612 10.73 11.46 -14.29
N LEU A 613 11.02 10.16 -14.35
CA LEU A 613 10.21 9.16 -15.04
C LEU A 613 9.53 8.26 -14.00
N HIS A 614 8.21 8.10 -14.04
CA HIS A 614 7.48 7.29 -13.06
C HIS A 614 6.43 6.39 -13.70
N ILE A 615 6.53 5.09 -13.45
CA ILE A 615 5.52 4.09 -13.82
C ILE A 615 4.76 3.69 -12.54
N TYR A 616 3.51 4.15 -12.45
CA TYR A 616 2.62 3.91 -11.29
C TYR A 616 2.15 2.43 -11.23
N PRO A 617 1.58 2.00 -10.08
CA PRO A 617 1.12 0.62 -9.92
C PRO A 617 0.16 0.18 -11.01
N SER A 618 0.32 -1.06 -11.47
CA SER A 618 -0.47 -1.68 -12.55
C SER A 618 -0.32 -1.07 -13.96
N ALA A 619 0.46 -0.01 -14.14
CA ALA A 619 0.77 0.53 -15.46
C ALA A 619 1.81 -0.36 -16.17
N HIS A 620 1.75 -0.41 -17.51
CA HIS A 620 2.70 -1.15 -18.34
C HIS A 620 3.28 -0.22 -19.39
N LEU A 621 4.51 0.23 -19.22
CA LEU A 621 5.25 1.00 -20.24
C LEU A 621 5.90 0.04 -21.24
N GLN A 622 5.68 0.25 -22.53
CA GLN A 622 6.20 -0.59 -23.60
C GLN A 622 7.04 0.25 -24.57
N CYS A 623 8.35 -0.01 -24.58
CA CYS A 623 9.37 0.66 -25.38
C CYS A 623 9.72 -0.21 -26.61
N ASP A 624 8.84 -0.27 -27.61
CA ASP A 624 8.94 -1.24 -28.71
C ASP A 624 10.23 -1.11 -29.55
N SER A 625 10.42 0.05 -30.16
CA SER A 625 11.51 0.34 -31.08
C SER A 625 12.15 1.68 -30.78
N PHE A 626 11.88 2.20 -29.57
CA PHE A 626 12.15 3.54 -29.13
C PHE A 626 12.67 3.57 -27.70
N GLN A 627 13.53 4.54 -27.42
CA GLN A 627 14.27 4.67 -26.18
C GLN A 627 13.74 5.82 -25.32
N ILE A 628 13.84 5.68 -24.00
CA ILE A 628 13.79 6.81 -23.08
C ILE A 628 15.21 7.13 -22.61
N ILE A 629 15.58 8.41 -22.71
CA ILE A 629 16.87 8.93 -22.29
C ILE A 629 16.59 9.90 -21.14
N GLY A 630 17.10 9.60 -19.94
CA GLY A 630 16.98 10.47 -18.78
C GLY A 630 18.03 11.57 -18.74
N SER A 631 18.14 12.23 -17.59
CA SER A 631 19.21 13.18 -17.28
C SER A 631 19.76 12.93 -15.86
N PRO A 632 20.98 13.39 -15.55
CA PRO A 632 21.55 13.24 -14.21
C PRO A 632 20.75 13.91 -13.08
N ALA A 633 19.82 14.82 -13.38
CA ALA A 633 18.93 15.40 -12.37
C ALA A 633 17.78 14.45 -11.97
N GLY A 634 17.43 13.52 -12.86
CA GLY A 634 16.23 12.72 -12.79
C GLY A 634 16.27 11.46 -11.92
N THR A 635 15.09 11.10 -11.41
CA THR A 635 14.81 9.78 -10.80
C THR A 635 13.93 8.95 -11.72
N PHE A 636 14.24 7.66 -11.88
CA PHE A 636 13.37 6.68 -12.54
C PHE A 636 12.74 5.72 -11.52
N THR A 637 11.41 5.76 -11.41
CA THR A 637 10.64 4.94 -10.48
C THR A 637 9.72 3.95 -11.21
N ILE A 638 9.74 2.68 -10.76
CA ILE A 638 8.84 1.61 -11.20
C ILE A 638 8.15 1.02 -9.96
N ASP A 639 6.86 1.32 -9.79
CA ASP A 639 6.10 0.91 -8.60
C ASP A 639 5.69 -0.56 -8.60
N SER A 640 5.12 -1.02 -7.49
CA SER A 640 4.60 -2.37 -7.30
C SER A 640 3.66 -2.81 -8.43
N LEU A 641 3.81 -4.05 -8.90
CA LEU A 641 2.98 -4.67 -9.95
C LEU A 641 2.98 -3.94 -11.31
N SER A 642 3.80 -2.91 -11.49
CA SER A 642 3.95 -2.23 -12.77
C SER A 642 4.95 -2.95 -13.67
N ARG A 643 4.90 -2.67 -14.97
CA ARG A 643 5.70 -3.36 -15.99
C ARG A 643 6.43 -2.39 -16.90
N LEU A 644 7.67 -2.72 -17.24
CA LEU A 644 8.45 -2.08 -18.29
C LEU A 644 8.86 -3.13 -19.32
N THR A 645 8.48 -2.96 -20.58
CA THR A 645 8.98 -3.79 -21.69
C THR A 645 9.97 -2.98 -22.53
N LEU A 646 11.14 -3.55 -22.76
CA LEU A 646 12.25 -3.00 -23.53
C LEU A 646 12.43 -3.85 -24.79
N GLY A 647 12.00 -3.32 -25.94
CA GLY A 647 11.97 -4.04 -27.20
C GLY A 647 10.61 -4.67 -27.50
N HIS A 648 10.57 -5.42 -28.61
CA HIS A 648 9.41 -6.19 -29.04
C HIS A 648 9.88 -7.46 -29.76
N ASN A 649 9.18 -8.58 -29.56
CA ASN A 649 9.49 -9.91 -30.14
C ASN A 649 9.43 -9.98 -31.69
N TYR A 650 9.12 -8.85 -32.35
CA TYR A 650 9.10 -8.72 -33.81
C TYR A 650 10.12 -7.68 -34.31
N SER A 651 10.87 -7.04 -33.41
CA SER A 651 11.84 -5.99 -33.71
C SER A 651 13.26 -6.46 -33.44
N GLU A 652 14.15 -6.18 -34.40
CA GLU A 652 15.58 -6.42 -34.28
C GLU A 652 16.31 -5.32 -33.49
N LYS A 653 15.61 -4.24 -33.11
CA LYS A 653 16.23 -3.14 -32.39
C LYS A 653 16.60 -3.55 -30.96
N ASN A 654 17.83 -3.25 -30.58
CA ASN A 654 18.31 -3.37 -29.21
C ASN A 654 17.84 -2.14 -28.41
N ILE A 655 16.78 -2.31 -27.62
CA ILE A 655 16.30 -1.28 -26.70
C ILE A 655 16.94 -1.53 -25.33
N ILE A 656 17.65 -0.54 -24.82
CA ILE A 656 18.37 -0.64 -23.54
C ILE A 656 17.50 -0.11 -22.40
N PHE A 657 17.86 -0.45 -21.15
CA PHE A 657 17.22 0.16 -19.99
C PHE A 657 17.34 1.68 -20.03
N PRO A 658 16.31 2.47 -19.64
CA PRO A 658 16.40 3.91 -19.61
C PRO A 658 17.66 4.38 -18.86
N SER A 659 18.52 5.12 -19.56
CA SER A 659 19.85 5.51 -19.08
C SER A 659 19.89 6.96 -18.60
N PHE A 660 20.99 7.36 -17.94
CA PHE A 660 21.29 8.71 -17.46
C PHE A 660 20.51 9.21 -16.23
N PHE A 661 19.58 8.45 -15.66
CA PHE A 661 18.99 8.79 -14.36
C PHE A 661 19.98 8.54 -13.21
N SER A 662 20.11 9.49 -12.28
CA SER A 662 21.02 9.34 -11.12
C SER A 662 20.46 8.44 -10.03
N THR A 663 19.13 8.31 -9.95
CA THR A 663 18.45 7.47 -8.95
C THR A 663 17.49 6.51 -9.67
N LEU A 664 17.61 5.22 -9.38
CA LEU A 664 16.73 4.16 -9.88
C LEU A 664 15.99 3.52 -8.71
N ILE A 665 14.66 3.54 -8.72
CA ILE A 665 13.81 2.98 -7.65
C ILE A 665 12.84 1.98 -8.27
N LEU A 666 13.13 0.69 -8.11
CA LEU A 666 12.29 -0.39 -8.63
C LEU A 666 11.75 -1.20 -7.45
N HIS A 667 10.43 -1.37 -7.39
CA HIS A 667 9.80 -2.19 -6.35
C HIS A 667 10.02 -3.70 -6.60
N ASP A 668 10.14 -4.52 -5.55
CA ASP A 668 10.43 -5.96 -5.66
C ASP A 668 9.38 -6.74 -6.49
N SER A 669 8.12 -6.28 -6.48
CA SER A 669 7.02 -6.86 -7.27
C SER A 669 6.82 -6.24 -8.66
N SER A 670 7.66 -5.27 -9.07
CA SER A 670 7.66 -4.74 -10.44
C SER A 670 8.17 -5.79 -11.44
N THR A 671 7.97 -5.59 -12.74
CA THR A 671 8.52 -6.49 -13.76
C THR A 671 9.18 -5.71 -14.89
N VAL A 672 10.45 -6.02 -15.18
CA VAL A 672 11.12 -5.54 -16.39
C VAL A 672 11.25 -6.70 -17.38
N ILE A 673 10.91 -6.45 -18.63
CA ILE A 673 10.88 -7.44 -19.71
C ILE A 673 11.83 -6.96 -20.82
N TYR A 674 12.88 -7.71 -21.09
CA TYR A 674 13.75 -7.51 -22.25
C TYR A 674 13.26 -8.41 -23.38
N ALA A 675 12.66 -7.82 -24.40
CA ALA A 675 11.84 -8.52 -25.40
C ALA A 675 12.35 -8.37 -26.84
N SER A 676 13.64 -8.08 -27.07
CA SER A 676 14.17 -7.93 -28.44
C SER A 676 14.37 -9.28 -29.14
N LYS A 677 14.06 -9.33 -30.45
CA LYS A 677 14.25 -10.49 -31.33
C LYS A 677 15.73 -10.85 -31.58
N LYS A 678 16.63 -9.87 -31.39
CA LYS A 678 18.09 -10.04 -31.51
C LYS A 678 18.78 -9.84 -30.16
N ASN A 679 20.10 -9.99 -30.17
CA ASN A 679 20.93 -9.81 -29.00
C ASN A 679 20.64 -8.47 -28.32
N GLN A 680 20.55 -8.51 -26.99
CA GLN A 680 20.16 -7.35 -26.19
C GLN A 680 21.00 -7.28 -24.93
N THR A 681 21.35 -6.08 -24.52
CA THR A 681 22.15 -5.86 -23.31
C THR A 681 21.24 -5.59 -22.12
N ILE A 682 21.40 -6.36 -21.05
CA ILE A 682 20.73 -6.21 -19.76
C ILE A 682 21.53 -5.21 -18.92
N SER A 683 20.83 -4.24 -18.33
CA SER A 683 21.49 -3.26 -17.47
C SER A 683 21.83 -3.89 -16.12
N SER A 684 23.05 -3.73 -15.63
CA SER A 684 23.42 -4.07 -14.24
C SER A 684 23.13 -2.93 -13.25
N SER A 685 22.73 -1.75 -13.75
CA SER A 685 22.54 -0.56 -12.92
C SER A 685 21.31 -0.63 -11.99
N PRO A 686 20.13 -1.11 -12.40
CA PRO A 686 18.98 -1.22 -11.50
C PRO A 686 19.00 -2.52 -10.68
N HIS A 687 18.43 -2.49 -9.49
CA HIS A 687 18.03 -3.70 -8.77
C HIS A 687 16.62 -4.07 -9.25
N TYR A 688 16.49 -5.18 -9.97
CA TYR A 688 15.21 -5.57 -10.56
C TYR A 688 14.28 -6.14 -9.50
N GLY A 689 12.98 -5.87 -9.61
CA GLY A 689 11.96 -6.68 -8.94
C GLY A 689 11.92 -8.07 -9.58
N ASN A 690 11.12 -8.22 -10.64
CA ASN A 690 11.14 -9.42 -11.48
C ASN A 690 11.78 -9.08 -12.84
N LEU A 691 12.57 -10.01 -13.37
CA LEU A 691 13.22 -9.88 -14.67
C LEU A 691 12.76 -11.00 -15.60
N ILE A 692 12.21 -10.62 -16.76
CA ILE A 692 11.84 -11.54 -17.83
C ILE A 692 12.72 -11.25 -19.04
N LEU A 693 13.38 -12.29 -19.55
CA LEU A 693 14.10 -12.22 -20.81
C LEU A 693 13.32 -13.03 -21.85
N ASP A 694 13.02 -12.39 -22.98
CA ASP A 694 12.22 -12.93 -24.07
C ASP A 694 12.85 -12.52 -25.41
N ASP A 695 12.79 -13.42 -26.38
CA ASP A 695 13.29 -13.22 -27.74
C ASP A 695 12.22 -13.51 -28.82
N GLY A 696 11.01 -13.89 -28.43
CA GLY A 696 9.94 -14.25 -29.35
C GLY A 696 10.08 -15.62 -30.01
N ALA A 697 10.82 -16.55 -29.41
CA ALA A 697 11.06 -17.91 -29.92
C ALA A 697 11.74 -17.91 -31.30
N VAL A 698 12.86 -17.18 -31.41
CA VAL A 698 13.72 -17.17 -32.60
C VAL A 698 14.65 -18.38 -32.64
N ASP A 699 15.50 -18.50 -33.67
CA ASP A 699 16.46 -19.61 -33.75
C ASP A 699 17.54 -19.54 -32.66
N SER A 700 18.05 -18.33 -32.36
CA SER A 700 18.98 -18.09 -31.24
C SER A 700 19.06 -16.60 -30.89
N CYS A 701 19.21 -16.29 -29.60
CA CYS A 701 19.39 -14.91 -29.12
C CYS A 701 20.29 -14.87 -27.89
N ARG A 702 21.27 -13.96 -27.86
CA ARG A 702 22.17 -13.76 -26.70
C ARG A 702 21.76 -12.52 -25.91
N LYS A 703 21.55 -12.66 -24.60
CA LYS A 703 21.33 -11.55 -23.67
C LYS A 703 22.57 -11.40 -22.78
N GLU A 704 23.22 -10.24 -22.85
CA GLU A 704 24.50 -9.98 -22.18
C GLU A 704 24.34 -8.95 -21.06
N ILE A 705 25.04 -9.13 -19.94
CA ILE A 705 24.99 -8.21 -18.80
C ILE A 705 26.04 -7.10 -19.02
N SER A 706 25.62 -5.84 -18.87
CA SER A 706 26.48 -4.66 -19.14
C SER A 706 27.59 -4.39 -18.11
N GLY A 707 27.48 -4.89 -16.88
CA GLY A 707 28.47 -4.67 -15.81
C GLY A 707 28.70 -5.91 -14.96
N ASP A 708 29.29 -5.74 -13.78
CA ASP A 708 29.89 -6.86 -13.03
C ASP A 708 28.90 -7.69 -12.21
N SER A 709 27.79 -7.08 -11.77
CA SER A 709 26.77 -7.75 -10.97
C SER A 709 25.36 -7.40 -11.44
N LEU A 710 24.48 -8.40 -11.52
CA LEU A 710 23.06 -8.24 -11.82
C LEU A 710 22.25 -8.70 -10.59
N ILE A 711 21.47 -7.79 -10.00
CA ILE A 711 20.67 -8.06 -8.79
C ILE A 711 19.19 -8.12 -9.15
N ILE A 712 18.54 -9.21 -8.75
CA ILE A 712 17.11 -9.47 -8.99
C ILE A 712 16.47 -9.85 -7.65
N ASN A 713 15.70 -8.93 -7.07
CA ASN A 713 15.04 -9.11 -5.77
C ASN A 713 13.88 -10.13 -5.82
N GLY A 714 13.33 -10.39 -7.00
CA GLY A 714 12.25 -11.33 -7.26
C GLY A 714 12.68 -12.42 -8.24
N ARG A 715 11.79 -12.77 -9.17
CA ARG A 715 11.96 -13.90 -10.09
C ARG A 715 12.77 -13.54 -11.33
N LEU A 716 13.64 -14.46 -11.76
CA LEU A 716 14.26 -14.48 -13.08
C LEU A 716 13.53 -15.50 -13.98
N ASN A 717 13.02 -15.06 -15.12
CA ASN A 717 12.39 -15.94 -16.12
C ASN A 717 13.08 -15.82 -17.48
N LEU A 718 13.63 -16.93 -17.99
CA LEU A 718 14.18 -17.05 -19.34
C LEU A 718 13.12 -17.68 -20.24
N ALA A 719 12.30 -16.85 -20.89
CA ALA A 719 10.99 -17.24 -21.41
C ALA A 719 11.05 -18.28 -22.56
N GLU A 720 12.12 -18.28 -23.36
CA GLU A 720 12.20 -19.05 -24.61
C GLU A 720 13.47 -19.90 -24.68
N SER A 721 13.39 -21.09 -25.27
CA SER A 721 14.51 -22.07 -25.31
C SER A 721 15.69 -21.67 -26.19
N SER A 722 15.46 -20.74 -27.12
CA SER A 722 16.42 -20.10 -28.00
C SER A 722 17.30 -19.05 -27.33
N LEU A 723 16.87 -18.57 -26.16
CA LEU A 723 17.53 -17.52 -25.42
C LEU A 723 18.76 -18.06 -24.68
N GLN A 724 19.86 -17.31 -24.74
CA GLN A 724 21.09 -17.57 -23.99
C GLN A 724 21.42 -16.35 -23.12
N LEU A 725 21.33 -16.48 -21.80
CA LEU A 725 21.81 -15.48 -20.86
C LEU A 725 23.30 -15.71 -20.57
N ILE A 726 24.15 -14.73 -20.93
CA ILE A 726 25.61 -14.81 -20.80
C ILE A 726 26.05 -14.17 -19.48
N ILE A 727 26.74 -14.94 -18.63
CA ILE A 727 27.17 -14.53 -17.27
C ILE A 727 28.70 -14.63 -17.09
N ASP A 728 29.44 -14.93 -18.15
CA ASP A 728 30.90 -15.10 -18.09
C ASP A 728 31.60 -13.94 -17.36
N ASP A 729 32.38 -14.27 -16.32
CA ASP A 729 33.07 -13.36 -15.39
C ASP A 729 32.18 -12.39 -14.60
N LYS A 730 30.86 -12.63 -14.54
CA LYS A 730 29.86 -11.79 -13.86
C LYS A 730 29.24 -12.49 -12.64
N THR A 731 28.59 -11.70 -11.79
CA THR A 731 27.75 -12.20 -10.69
C THR A 731 26.28 -11.97 -11.01
N VAL A 732 25.44 -12.99 -10.86
CA VAL A 732 23.97 -12.87 -10.89
C VAL A 732 23.43 -13.30 -9.54
N ASP A 733 22.71 -12.41 -8.88
CA ASP A 733 22.09 -12.63 -7.57
C ASP A 733 20.57 -12.58 -7.69
N VAL A 734 19.90 -13.70 -7.44
CA VAL A 734 18.45 -13.88 -7.60
C VAL A 734 17.82 -14.27 -6.27
N ASN A 735 17.10 -13.33 -5.65
CA ASN A 735 16.38 -13.58 -4.40
C ASN A 735 15.11 -14.44 -4.56
N GLY A 736 14.57 -14.54 -5.78
CA GLY A 736 13.41 -15.37 -6.13
C GLY A 736 13.76 -16.61 -6.95
N ASP A 737 12.78 -17.13 -7.69
CA ASP A 737 12.93 -18.34 -8.50
C ASP A 737 13.66 -18.07 -9.83
N TRP A 738 14.34 -19.11 -10.32
CA TRP A 738 14.81 -19.16 -11.70
C TRP A 738 13.93 -20.11 -12.52
N ASP A 739 13.17 -19.54 -13.46
CA ASP A 739 12.19 -20.23 -14.30
C ASP A 739 12.51 -20.14 -15.81
N GLY A 740 11.77 -20.92 -16.59
CA GLY A 740 11.74 -20.84 -18.06
C GLY A 740 12.72 -21.78 -18.78
N PRO A 741 12.49 -22.04 -20.07
CA PRO A 741 13.28 -22.96 -20.88
C PRO A 741 14.59 -22.38 -21.45
N GLY A 742 14.84 -21.08 -21.27
CA GLY A 742 16.05 -20.44 -21.80
C GLY A 742 17.34 -20.91 -21.14
N GLN A 743 18.43 -20.82 -21.91
CA GLN A 743 19.73 -21.37 -21.58
C GLN A 743 20.58 -20.37 -20.80
N LEU A 744 21.42 -20.88 -19.91
CA LEU A 744 22.43 -20.13 -19.18
C LEU A 744 23.81 -20.43 -19.77
N VAL A 745 24.58 -19.41 -20.11
CA VAL A 745 26.00 -19.56 -20.46
C VAL A 745 26.81 -19.02 -19.29
N LEU A 746 27.40 -19.94 -18.53
CA LEU A 746 28.07 -19.68 -17.26
C LEU A 746 29.44 -20.36 -17.27
N THR A 747 30.32 -19.91 -18.17
CA THR A 747 31.68 -20.49 -18.33
C THR A 747 32.65 -20.02 -17.25
N SER A 748 32.42 -18.83 -16.69
CA SER A 748 33.05 -18.29 -15.48
C SER A 748 32.03 -17.40 -14.76
N GLY A 749 32.34 -16.95 -13.54
CA GLY A 749 31.42 -16.11 -12.75
C GLY A 749 30.56 -16.88 -11.76
N HIS A 750 29.66 -16.15 -11.08
CA HIS A 750 28.89 -16.61 -9.92
C HIS A 750 27.38 -16.48 -10.17
N PHE A 751 26.62 -17.50 -9.80
CA PHE A 751 25.16 -17.48 -9.81
C PHE A 751 24.63 -17.83 -8.41
N LEU A 752 24.07 -16.84 -7.71
CA LEU A 752 23.48 -16.98 -6.38
C LEU A 752 21.95 -17.04 -6.53
N LEU A 753 21.33 -18.02 -5.90
CA LEU A 753 19.90 -18.27 -6.01
C LEU A 753 19.29 -18.57 -4.64
N ALA A 754 18.39 -17.69 -4.18
CA ALA A 754 17.65 -17.85 -2.94
C ALA A 754 16.29 -18.54 -3.12
N GLY A 755 15.76 -18.63 -4.34
CA GLY A 755 14.54 -19.37 -4.69
C GLY A 755 14.79 -20.79 -5.20
N ASP A 756 13.85 -21.31 -5.99
CA ASP A 756 13.95 -22.63 -6.61
C ASP A 756 14.57 -22.56 -8.01
N GLY A 757 15.42 -23.53 -8.35
CA GLY A 757 15.93 -23.74 -9.71
C GLY A 757 14.95 -24.55 -10.56
N ASN A 758 13.87 -23.94 -11.02
CA ASN A 758 12.80 -24.59 -11.78
C ASN A 758 13.02 -24.61 -13.30
N SER A 759 13.98 -23.82 -13.80
CA SER A 759 14.28 -23.71 -15.22
C SER A 759 14.45 -25.08 -15.88
N THR A 760 13.93 -25.23 -17.09
CA THR A 760 14.12 -26.43 -17.94
C THR A 760 15.24 -26.24 -18.97
N GLY A 761 15.85 -25.05 -19.05
CA GLY A 761 16.89 -24.75 -20.01
C GLY A 761 18.23 -25.41 -19.72
N LYS A 762 19.12 -25.44 -20.72
CA LYS A 762 20.47 -25.97 -20.57
C LYS A 762 21.39 -24.95 -19.90
N VAL A 763 22.43 -25.43 -19.23
CA VAL A 763 23.54 -24.58 -18.79
C VAL A 763 24.79 -25.05 -19.49
N ARG A 764 25.54 -24.11 -20.07
CA ARG A 764 26.90 -24.36 -20.55
C ARG A 764 27.86 -24.02 -19.42
N GLU A 765 28.36 -25.06 -18.77
CA GLU A 765 29.28 -24.97 -17.65
C GLU A 765 30.72 -24.71 -18.11
N GLY A 766 31.49 -24.01 -17.27
CA GLY A 766 32.95 -23.87 -17.38
C GLY A 766 33.60 -24.06 -16.02
N THR A 767 34.15 -23.01 -15.43
CA THR A 767 34.78 -22.99 -14.09
C THR A 767 33.96 -22.26 -13.02
N SER A 768 32.66 -22.09 -13.28
CA SER A 768 31.76 -21.22 -12.53
C SER A 768 31.29 -21.76 -11.18
N LEU A 769 30.82 -20.84 -10.34
CA LEU A 769 30.26 -21.09 -9.02
C LEU A 769 28.74 -20.92 -9.02
N PHE A 770 28.02 -21.95 -8.60
CA PHE A 770 26.58 -21.89 -8.37
C PHE A 770 26.26 -22.05 -6.88
N VAL A 771 25.53 -21.10 -6.30
CA VAL A 771 25.22 -21.06 -4.86
C VAL A 771 23.72 -21.08 -4.64
N TYR A 772 23.27 -21.98 -3.76
CA TYR A 772 21.93 -21.96 -3.19
C TYR A 772 22.00 -21.43 -1.75
N ASP A 773 21.44 -20.24 -1.50
CA ASP A 773 21.58 -19.46 -0.26
C ASP A 773 20.23 -19.04 0.38
N GLY A 774 19.13 -19.63 -0.08
CA GLY A 774 17.78 -19.24 0.28
C GLY A 774 17.32 -19.64 1.68
N THR A 775 16.45 -18.82 2.27
CA THR A 775 15.89 -19.09 3.61
C THR A 775 14.83 -20.21 3.62
N ARG A 776 14.18 -20.48 2.49
CA ARG A 776 13.16 -21.53 2.33
C ARG A 776 13.77 -22.88 1.92
N LYS A 777 12.95 -23.94 1.91
CA LYS A 777 13.35 -25.19 1.26
C LYS A 777 13.53 -24.92 -0.24
N GLN A 778 14.72 -25.21 -0.77
CA GLN A 778 15.09 -24.92 -2.17
C GLN A 778 15.18 -26.20 -2.98
N ARG A 779 14.64 -26.16 -4.20
CA ARG A 779 14.86 -27.20 -5.22
C ARG A 779 16.11 -26.87 -6.03
N ILE A 780 17.05 -27.83 -6.05
CA ILE A 780 18.23 -27.80 -6.91
C ILE A 780 17.83 -28.21 -8.32
N LYS A 781 18.27 -27.46 -9.32
CA LYS A 781 18.09 -27.80 -10.73
C LYS A 781 19.00 -28.99 -11.07
N ILE A 782 18.44 -30.04 -11.69
CA ILE A 782 19.21 -31.21 -12.10
C ILE A 782 19.91 -30.90 -13.42
N MET A 783 21.24 -30.80 -13.38
CA MET A 783 22.11 -30.44 -14.51
C MET A 783 23.58 -30.68 -14.16
N LYS A 784 24.48 -30.28 -15.07
CA LYS A 784 25.93 -30.30 -14.86
C LYS A 784 26.43 -28.96 -14.30
N TYR A 785 27.09 -29.00 -13.14
CA TYR A 785 27.75 -27.88 -12.48
C TYR A 785 29.27 -28.09 -12.47
N PHE A 786 30.03 -27.01 -12.40
CA PHE A 786 31.46 -27.09 -12.07
C PHE A 786 31.65 -27.08 -10.55
N ASN A 787 31.29 -25.97 -9.91
CA ASN A 787 31.19 -25.85 -8.45
C ASN A 787 29.73 -25.64 -8.03
N LEU A 788 29.25 -26.43 -7.07
CA LEU A 788 27.92 -26.30 -6.47
C LEU A 788 28.06 -26.09 -4.96
N VAL A 789 27.54 -24.98 -4.44
CA VAL A 789 27.59 -24.65 -3.01
C VAL A 789 26.18 -24.55 -2.44
N ILE A 790 25.97 -25.23 -1.32
CA ILE A 790 24.79 -25.06 -0.46
C ILE A 790 25.22 -24.25 0.76
N ASP A 791 24.76 -23.00 0.85
CA ASP A 791 25.08 -22.06 1.94
C ASP A 791 23.79 -21.48 2.54
N LYS A 792 22.92 -22.37 3.05
CA LYS A 792 21.60 -21.97 3.52
C LYS A 792 21.14 -22.72 4.76
N ASN A 793 20.27 -22.11 5.55
CA ASN A 793 19.64 -22.79 6.69
C ASN A 793 18.52 -23.75 6.22
N GLY A 794 18.55 -25.00 6.65
CA GLY A 794 17.54 -26.01 6.29
C GLY A 794 17.90 -26.78 5.02
N ILE A 795 16.91 -27.22 4.25
CA ILE A 795 17.11 -28.23 3.18
C ILE A 795 17.23 -27.58 1.79
N ALA A 796 18.27 -27.94 1.04
CA ALA A 796 18.32 -27.90 -0.42
C ALA A 796 18.15 -29.34 -0.93
N HIS A 797 17.19 -29.58 -1.81
CA HIS A 797 16.86 -30.92 -2.27
C HIS A 797 16.86 -31.00 -3.78
N THR A 798 17.34 -32.12 -4.29
CA THR A 798 17.13 -32.54 -5.66
C THR A 798 15.74 -33.17 -5.80
N LYS A 799 15.13 -33.10 -6.99
CA LYS A 799 13.83 -33.73 -7.27
C LYS A 799 13.62 -33.95 -8.77
N ALA A 800 14.01 -35.11 -9.29
CA ALA A 800 13.59 -35.60 -10.61
C ALA A 800 13.86 -37.11 -10.74
N ASN A 801 13.16 -37.80 -11.65
CA ASN A 801 13.48 -39.19 -12.05
C ASN A 801 14.18 -39.24 -13.42
N ILE A 802 14.39 -38.08 -14.07
CA ILE A 802 14.90 -37.94 -15.43
C ILE A 802 16.03 -36.89 -15.40
N GLY A 803 17.20 -37.24 -15.92
CA GLY A 803 18.41 -36.41 -15.89
C GLY A 803 19.43 -36.85 -14.83
N GLU A 804 20.63 -36.29 -14.91
CA GLU A 804 21.74 -36.59 -14.02
C GLU A 804 22.27 -35.29 -13.41
N LEU A 805 22.45 -35.26 -12.08
CA LEU A 805 23.16 -34.20 -11.39
C LEU A 805 24.65 -34.48 -11.49
N ILE A 806 25.39 -33.69 -12.25
CA ILE A 806 26.83 -33.85 -12.42
C ILE A 806 27.53 -32.66 -11.77
N VAL A 807 28.51 -32.88 -10.90
CA VAL A 807 29.38 -31.82 -10.36
C VAL A 807 30.82 -32.19 -10.65
N THR A 808 31.46 -31.46 -11.59
CA THR A 808 32.77 -31.88 -12.13
C THR A 808 33.97 -31.46 -11.29
N ASN A 809 33.84 -30.49 -10.40
CA ASN A 809 34.91 -30.10 -9.47
C ASN A 809 34.54 -30.37 -8.02
N GLU A 810 33.77 -29.48 -7.38
CA GLU A 810 33.35 -29.62 -5.97
C GLU A 810 31.87 -29.33 -5.74
N ALA A 811 31.23 -30.19 -4.94
CA ALA A 811 29.93 -29.96 -4.32
C ALA A 811 30.15 -29.70 -2.82
N LYS A 812 29.98 -28.46 -2.36
CA LYS A 812 30.24 -28.05 -0.98
C LYS A 812 28.96 -27.73 -0.22
N VAL A 813 28.70 -28.45 0.85
CA VAL A 813 27.62 -28.15 1.81
C VAL A 813 28.22 -27.38 2.98
N LYS A 814 28.27 -26.06 2.84
CA LYS A 814 28.80 -25.15 3.87
C LYS A 814 27.85 -24.98 5.04
N LYS A 815 26.55 -24.90 4.74
CA LYS A 815 25.49 -24.70 5.73
C LYS A 815 24.20 -25.37 5.27
N GLY A 816 23.48 -25.99 6.20
CA GLY A 816 22.22 -26.68 5.96
C GLY A 816 22.39 -28.13 5.52
N THR A 817 21.37 -28.62 4.83
CA THR A 817 21.29 -30.02 4.40
C THR A 817 21.14 -30.11 2.88
N LEU A 818 22.05 -30.82 2.23
CA LEU A 818 21.86 -31.32 0.88
C LEU A 818 21.14 -32.68 0.94
N GLU A 819 19.93 -32.73 0.41
CA GLU A 819 19.07 -33.92 0.41
C GLU A 819 18.98 -34.50 -1.00
N PHE A 820 19.67 -35.62 -1.21
CA PHE A 820 19.58 -36.39 -2.45
C PHE A 820 18.26 -37.16 -2.52
N SER A 821 17.66 -37.16 -3.70
CA SER A 821 16.38 -37.81 -3.99
C SER A 821 16.58 -38.84 -5.11
N SER A 822 15.67 -38.91 -6.08
CA SER A 822 15.52 -40.01 -7.04
C SER A 822 16.35 -39.90 -8.32
N GLU A 823 17.15 -38.84 -8.45
CA GLU A 823 18.01 -38.57 -9.60
C GLU A 823 19.34 -39.31 -9.53
N GLN A 824 19.92 -39.67 -10.67
CA GLN A 824 21.30 -40.12 -10.74
C GLN A 824 22.21 -38.93 -10.43
N SER A 825 23.27 -39.17 -9.65
CA SER A 825 24.25 -38.12 -9.35
C SER A 825 25.68 -38.61 -9.56
N ARG A 826 26.53 -37.76 -10.13
CA ARG A 826 27.98 -37.95 -10.24
C ARG A 826 28.70 -36.73 -9.70
N ILE A 827 29.34 -36.86 -8.56
CA ILE A 827 30.04 -35.76 -7.89
C ILE A 827 31.52 -36.11 -7.76
N ASN A 828 32.38 -35.28 -8.35
CA ASN A 828 33.83 -35.47 -8.31
C ASN A 828 34.38 -35.32 -6.87
N HIS A 829 33.97 -34.29 -6.14
CA HIS A 829 34.36 -34.11 -4.74
C HIS A 829 33.20 -33.56 -3.92
N LEU A 830 32.72 -34.34 -2.95
CA LEU A 830 31.71 -33.94 -2.00
C LEU A 830 32.38 -33.43 -0.71
N ILE A 831 32.20 -32.15 -0.38
CA ILE A 831 32.71 -31.51 0.84
C ILE A 831 31.54 -31.19 1.76
N ILE A 832 31.57 -31.74 2.98
CA ILE A 832 30.45 -31.66 3.94
C ILE A 832 30.93 -30.93 5.19
N GLU A 833 30.51 -29.67 5.35
CA GLU A 833 30.74 -28.90 6.57
C GLU A 833 29.52 -28.92 7.50
N ASP A 834 28.32 -29.19 6.98
CA ASP A 834 27.08 -29.37 7.75
C ASP A 834 26.45 -30.74 7.49
N SER A 835 25.49 -30.90 6.56
CA SER A 835 24.74 -32.16 6.47
C SER A 835 24.42 -32.64 5.04
N VAL A 836 24.57 -33.93 4.79
CA VAL A 836 24.09 -34.62 3.58
C VAL A 836 23.18 -35.78 3.99
N THR A 837 22.03 -35.91 3.33
CA THR A 837 21.03 -36.98 3.59
C THR A 837 20.44 -37.54 2.29
N PHE A 838 19.82 -38.71 2.40
CA PHE A 838 19.29 -39.50 1.28
C PHE A 838 17.83 -39.87 1.50
N LYS A 839 17.02 -39.91 0.43
CA LYS A 839 15.55 -40.12 0.52
C LYS A 839 14.95 -41.07 -0.52
N SER A 840 15.75 -41.66 -1.39
CA SER A 840 15.25 -42.49 -2.48
C SER A 840 16.05 -43.77 -2.59
N LYS A 841 15.46 -44.82 -3.17
CA LYS A 841 16.19 -46.03 -3.58
C LYS A 841 16.45 -46.09 -5.08
N TYR A 842 16.07 -45.03 -5.79
CA TYR A 842 16.07 -44.97 -7.24
C TYR A 842 17.25 -44.16 -7.72
N GLN A 843 17.97 -44.73 -8.69
CA GLN A 843 19.15 -44.18 -9.36
C GLN A 843 20.36 -43.98 -8.45
N ASP A 844 21.50 -44.38 -8.97
CA ASP A 844 22.76 -44.46 -8.22
C ASP A 844 23.35 -43.08 -7.93
N LYS A 845 24.09 -42.99 -6.83
CA LYS A 845 24.88 -41.80 -6.47
C LYS A 845 26.36 -42.16 -6.46
N TYR A 846 27.12 -41.55 -7.36
CA TYR A 846 28.56 -41.75 -7.50
C TYR A 846 29.32 -40.56 -6.90
N PHE A 847 30.27 -40.86 -6.03
CA PHE A 847 31.17 -39.89 -5.40
C PHE A 847 32.63 -40.30 -5.63
N CYS A 848 33.41 -39.48 -6.35
CA CYS A 848 34.83 -39.79 -6.56
C CYS A 848 35.65 -39.50 -5.30
N HIS A 849 35.36 -38.41 -4.57
CA HIS A 849 36.01 -38.11 -3.29
C HIS A 849 34.98 -37.59 -2.28
N ILE A 850 35.16 -37.94 -1.00
CA ILE A 850 34.33 -37.40 0.09
C ILE A 850 35.22 -36.80 1.17
N THR A 851 34.92 -35.58 1.58
CA THR A 851 35.56 -34.91 2.73
C THR A 851 34.49 -34.43 3.69
N ILE A 852 34.58 -34.88 4.94
CA ILE A 852 33.63 -34.54 6.00
C ILE A 852 34.40 -33.76 7.08
N ALA A 853 34.05 -32.47 7.24
CA ALA A 853 34.62 -31.61 8.27
C ALA A 853 34.16 -32.03 9.67
N PRO A 854 34.76 -31.52 10.77
CA PRO A 854 34.40 -31.92 12.14
C PRO A 854 32.90 -31.78 12.51
N THR A 855 32.22 -30.79 11.94
CA THR A 855 30.78 -30.57 12.12
C THR A 855 29.92 -31.29 11.08
N GLY A 856 30.55 -31.80 10.02
CA GLY A 856 29.90 -32.41 8.88
C GLY A 856 29.27 -33.76 9.22
N THR A 857 28.13 -34.06 8.62
CA THR A 857 27.42 -35.34 8.74
C THR A 857 26.98 -35.84 7.37
N PHE A 858 27.50 -37.01 6.98
CA PHE A 858 26.98 -37.84 5.90
C PHE A 858 26.06 -38.90 6.51
N LEU A 859 24.75 -38.83 6.26
CA LEU A 859 23.77 -39.74 6.84
C LEU A 859 23.02 -40.53 5.75
N LEU A 860 23.40 -41.80 5.59
CA LEU A 860 22.69 -42.76 4.76
C LEU A 860 21.69 -43.55 5.63
N ASN A 861 20.46 -43.05 5.73
CA ASN A 861 19.37 -43.64 6.53
C ASN A 861 18.21 -44.17 5.68
N TYR A 862 18.45 -44.34 4.38
CA TYR A 862 17.50 -44.84 3.39
C TYR A 862 18.11 -46.02 2.63
N ASP A 863 17.28 -46.83 1.97
CA ASP A 863 17.72 -48.01 1.22
C ASP A 863 18.27 -47.63 -0.17
N GLU A 864 19.29 -46.77 -0.19
CA GLU A 864 19.94 -46.25 -1.41
C GLU A 864 21.29 -46.94 -1.69
N GLU A 865 21.68 -47.02 -2.96
CA GLU A 865 22.99 -47.50 -3.40
C GLU A 865 23.93 -46.33 -3.67
N ILE A 866 25.05 -46.32 -2.94
CA ILE A 866 26.07 -45.27 -3.01
C ILE A 866 27.38 -45.86 -3.51
N TYR A 867 27.94 -45.30 -4.57
CA TYR A 867 29.18 -45.72 -5.19
C TYR A 867 30.29 -44.72 -4.85
N ILE A 868 31.38 -45.21 -4.28
CA ILE A 868 32.53 -44.38 -3.86
C ILE A 868 33.77 -44.86 -4.60
N GLU A 869 34.26 -44.02 -5.51
CA GLU A 869 35.32 -44.37 -6.47
C GLU A 869 36.72 -43.93 -6.03
N GLY A 870 36.84 -43.11 -4.99
CA GLY A 870 38.14 -42.60 -4.49
C GLY A 870 38.10 -42.23 -3.00
N ASN A 871 39.03 -41.41 -2.53
CA ASN A 871 39.33 -41.33 -1.10
C ASN A 871 38.22 -40.72 -0.22
N ILE A 872 38.12 -41.22 1.02
CA ILE A 872 37.29 -40.62 2.08
C ILE A 872 38.20 -40.04 3.17
N ARG A 873 38.03 -38.74 3.45
CA ARG A 873 38.58 -38.06 4.63
C ARG A 873 37.45 -37.68 5.58
N CYS A 874 37.32 -38.35 6.73
CA CYS A 874 36.23 -38.12 7.68
C CYS A 874 36.73 -37.62 9.03
N ASN A 875 36.47 -36.34 9.34
CA ASN A 875 36.69 -35.75 10.66
C ASN A 875 35.38 -35.50 11.43
N GLY A 876 34.22 -35.64 10.79
CA GLY A 876 32.89 -35.51 11.38
C GLY A 876 32.19 -36.86 11.52
N ASN A 877 30.99 -37.00 10.95
CA ASN A 877 30.17 -38.20 11.04
C ASN A 877 29.88 -38.79 9.65
N LEU A 878 30.35 -40.00 9.37
CA LEU A 878 29.88 -40.86 8.28
C LEU A 878 29.04 -41.98 8.89
N ILE A 879 27.71 -41.90 8.74
CA ILE A 879 26.78 -42.83 9.37
C ILE A 879 25.87 -43.44 8.32
N ALA A 880 26.12 -44.71 7.98
CA ALA A 880 25.19 -45.56 7.25
C ALA A 880 24.37 -46.40 8.24
N LYS A 881 23.05 -46.16 8.26
CA LYS A 881 22.06 -46.94 9.03
C LYS A 881 21.31 -47.94 8.16
N LYS A 882 21.25 -47.69 6.85
CA LYS A 882 20.55 -48.45 5.81
C LYS A 882 21.32 -48.34 4.50
N GLY A 883 20.79 -48.92 3.42
CA GLY A 883 21.38 -48.84 2.10
C GLY A 883 22.65 -49.67 1.95
N LEU A 884 23.29 -49.53 0.79
CA LEU A 884 24.48 -50.26 0.40
C LEU A 884 25.54 -49.28 -0.11
N ILE A 885 26.74 -49.34 0.47
CA ILE A 885 27.90 -48.58 0.01
C ILE A 885 28.81 -49.50 -0.81
N HIS A 886 29.04 -49.14 -2.06
CA HIS A 886 29.95 -49.80 -2.98
C HIS A 886 31.26 -49.04 -3.03
N PHE A 887 32.34 -49.70 -2.62
CA PHE A 887 33.69 -49.23 -2.91
C PHE A 887 34.14 -49.85 -4.22
N THR A 888 34.10 -49.07 -5.29
CA THR A 888 34.52 -49.43 -6.66
C THR A 888 35.77 -48.63 -7.04
N ASP A 889 36.51 -49.00 -8.08
CA ASP A 889 37.72 -48.27 -8.49
C ASP A 889 37.73 -47.82 -9.96
N THR A 890 38.37 -46.66 -10.18
CA THR A 890 39.02 -46.21 -11.43
C THR A 890 40.47 -45.69 -11.21
N LEU A 891 41.00 -45.72 -9.97
CA LEU A 891 42.33 -45.20 -9.59
C LEU A 891 43.11 -46.25 -8.76
N ASN A 892 44.45 -46.30 -8.93
CA ASN A 892 45.35 -47.13 -8.12
C ASN A 892 45.12 -46.87 -6.61
N ALA A 893 44.73 -47.90 -5.86
CA ALA A 893 44.44 -47.97 -4.42
C ALA A 893 43.65 -46.81 -3.73
N GLN A 894 42.47 -47.14 -3.16
CA GLN A 894 41.60 -46.23 -2.40
C GLN A 894 41.92 -46.23 -0.88
N SER A 895 41.66 -45.13 -0.18
CA SER A 895 41.86 -45.04 1.28
C SER A 895 40.72 -44.33 2.03
N ILE A 896 40.49 -44.77 3.26
CA ILE A 896 39.60 -44.16 4.26
C ILE A 896 40.45 -43.76 5.47
N HIS A 897 40.41 -42.48 5.83
CA HIS A 897 41.18 -41.94 6.94
C HIS A 897 40.45 -40.78 7.65
N GLY A 898 40.96 -40.37 8.80
CA GLY A 898 40.43 -39.29 9.64
C GLY A 898 40.10 -39.73 11.06
N GLU A 899 39.68 -38.78 11.89
CA GLU A 899 39.42 -38.97 13.33
C GLU A 899 37.93 -39.00 13.68
N GLY A 900 37.05 -38.85 12.67
CA GLY A 900 35.61 -38.82 12.84
C GLY A 900 34.97 -40.17 13.15
N ILE A 901 33.65 -40.16 13.32
CA ILE A 901 32.84 -41.35 13.49
C ILE A 901 32.53 -41.95 12.11
N ILE A 902 32.95 -43.20 11.89
CA ILE A 902 32.68 -43.92 10.64
C ILE A 902 31.92 -45.20 10.98
N GLN A 903 30.66 -45.26 10.53
CA GLN A 903 29.76 -46.39 10.71
C GLN A 903 29.22 -46.81 9.34
N PHE A 904 29.58 -48.02 8.94
CA PHE A 904 29.07 -48.69 7.76
C PHE A 904 27.90 -49.62 8.12
N HIS A 905 26.96 -49.77 7.19
CA HIS A 905 25.90 -50.76 7.28
C HIS A 905 26.23 -51.97 6.40
N LYS A 906 25.62 -52.09 5.22
CA LYS A 906 26.04 -53.03 4.19
C LYS A 906 27.05 -52.37 3.28
N THR A 907 28.12 -53.09 2.97
CA THR A 907 29.22 -52.58 2.16
C THR A 907 29.72 -53.64 1.20
N THR A 908 30.00 -53.27 -0.04
CA THR A 908 30.69 -54.13 -1.01
C THR A 908 32.05 -53.52 -1.34
N ILE A 909 33.04 -54.39 -1.49
CA ILE A 909 34.37 -54.05 -2.00
C ILE A 909 34.52 -54.76 -3.33
N GLN A 910 34.63 -53.97 -4.38
CA GLN A 910 34.79 -54.46 -5.75
C GLN A 910 35.93 -53.66 -6.40
N LYS A 911 37.17 -54.11 -6.17
CA LYS A 911 38.37 -53.50 -6.75
C LYS A 911 38.95 -54.39 -7.86
N ASN A 912 39.49 -53.78 -8.92
CA ASN A 912 40.11 -54.48 -10.04
C ASN A 912 41.60 -54.74 -9.70
N GLU A 913 41.88 -55.80 -8.93
CA GLU A 913 43.22 -56.15 -8.36
C GLU A 913 43.82 -55.13 -7.36
N ASP A 914 43.20 -53.97 -7.20
CA ASP A 914 43.60 -52.90 -6.29
C ASP A 914 43.20 -53.12 -4.82
N THR A 915 43.70 -52.22 -3.95
CA THR A 915 43.52 -52.28 -2.48
C THR A 915 42.67 -51.13 -1.94
N LEU A 916 41.69 -51.43 -1.08
CA LEU A 916 41.06 -50.46 -0.17
C LEU A 916 41.79 -50.43 1.17
N ARG A 917 42.29 -49.27 1.60
CA ARG A 917 42.95 -49.07 2.91
C ARG A 917 42.02 -48.43 3.93
N ILE A 918 41.81 -49.07 5.06
CA ILE A 918 41.10 -48.50 6.21
C ILE A 918 42.11 -48.14 7.29
N ASN A 919 42.48 -46.86 7.35
CA ASN A 919 43.51 -46.32 8.25
C ASN A 919 42.94 -45.73 9.55
N CYS A 920 41.63 -45.77 9.74
CA CYS A 920 40.90 -45.18 10.86
C CYS A 920 39.95 -46.18 11.52
N LYS A 921 39.57 -45.91 12.77
CA LYS A 921 38.60 -46.74 13.48
C LYS A 921 37.24 -46.67 12.77
N SER A 922 36.68 -47.84 12.45
CA SER A 922 35.40 -47.96 11.75
C SER A 922 34.50 -48.99 12.44
N VAL A 923 33.18 -48.82 12.31
CA VAL A 923 32.18 -49.79 12.78
C VAL A 923 31.45 -50.37 11.59
N LEU A 924 31.25 -51.69 11.55
CA LEU A 924 30.41 -52.37 10.58
C LEU A 924 29.19 -52.97 11.30
N ASN A 925 27.99 -52.51 10.94
CA ASN A 925 26.74 -52.91 11.61
C ASN A 925 26.02 -54.10 10.93
N ASP A 926 26.37 -54.43 9.68
CA ASP A 926 25.79 -55.54 8.91
C ASP A 926 26.91 -56.22 8.10
N THR A 927 26.73 -56.48 6.81
CA THR A 927 27.64 -57.35 6.06
C THR A 927 28.58 -56.55 5.15
N LEU A 928 29.87 -56.88 5.21
CA LEU A 928 30.88 -56.46 4.24
C LEU A 928 31.13 -57.62 3.26
N PHE A 929 30.88 -57.38 1.98
CA PHE A 929 31.07 -58.35 0.90
C PHE A 929 32.37 -58.05 0.15
N LEU A 930 33.34 -58.95 0.22
CA LEU A 930 34.54 -58.92 -0.61
C LEU A 930 34.21 -59.58 -1.95
N LEU A 931 33.94 -58.77 -2.98
CA LEU A 931 33.64 -59.30 -4.33
C LEU A 931 34.90 -59.46 -5.16
N SER A 932 35.82 -58.49 -5.08
CA SER A 932 37.13 -58.53 -5.74
C SER A 932 38.11 -57.54 -5.10
N GLY A 933 39.41 -57.83 -5.22
CA GLY A 933 40.50 -57.00 -4.71
C GLY A 933 40.77 -57.12 -3.21
N THR A 934 41.72 -56.32 -2.72
CA THR A 934 42.28 -56.46 -1.37
C THR A 934 41.68 -55.44 -0.39
N LEU A 935 41.37 -55.85 0.84
CA LEU A 935 41.06 -54.93 1.93
C LEU A 935 42.22 -54.93 2.93
N GLU A 936 42.93 -53.80 3.00
CA GLU A 936 44.01 -53.55 3.94
C GLU A 936 43.49 -52.78 5.16
N VAL A 937 43.52 -53.44 6.32
CA VAL A 937 43.03 -52.93 7.59
C VAL A 937 44.22 -52.48 8.43
N ASN A 938 44.43 -51.18 8.56
CA ASN A 938 45.56 -50.59 9.29
C ASN A 938 45.16 -50.00 10.66
N ASN A 939 43.87 -50.10 11.01
CA ASN A 939 43.33 -49.70 12.31
C ASN A 939 42.27 -50.72 12.77
N ILE A 940 41.31 -50.32 13.61
CA ILE A 940 40.28 -51.23 14.14
C ILE A 940 39.00 -51.15 13.30
N ILE A 941 38.55 -52.30 12.79
CA ILE A 941 37.16 -52.49 12.32
C ILE A 941 36.40 -53.24 13.40
N GLU A 942 35.37 -52.62 13.96
CA GLU A 942 34.52 -53.21 14.99
C GLU A 942 33.21 -53.72 14.37
N LEU A 943 33.00 -55.04 14.42
CA LEU A 943 31.77 -55.70 14.01
C LEU A 943 30.72 -55.56 15.13
N LYS A 944 29.59 -54.92 14.83
CA LYS A 944 28.45 -54.73 15.75
C LYS A 944 27.16 -55.28 15.14
N HIS A 945 26.15 -55.49 15.98
CA HIS A 945 24.83 -56.02 15.58
C HIS A 945 24.94 -57.34 14.79
N VAL A 946 24.71 -57.30 13.48
CA VAL A 946 24.82 -58.46 12.58
C VAL A 946 26.06 -58.40 11.69
N GLY A 947 27.03 -57.56 12.08
CA GLY A 947 28.40 -57.42 11.56
C GLY A 947 29.01 -58.73 11.08
N TYR A 948 29.30 -58.86 9.78
CA TYR A 948 29.89 -60.07 9.21
C TYR A 948 30.76 -59.76 7.98
N ILE A 949 31.91 -60.43 7.85
CA ILE A 949 32.74 -60.35 6.64
C ILE A 949 32.47 -61.58 5.76
N SER A 950 32.00 -61.33 4.55
CA SER A 950 31.62 -62.37 3.59
C SER A 950 32.60 -62.39 2.42
N ASN A 951 32.80 -63.59 1.85
CA ASN A 951 33.58 -63.84 0.63
C ASN A 951 35.07 -63.46 0.71
N GLU A 952 35.70 -63.56 1.88
CA GLU A 952 37.17 -63.57 1.92
C GLU A 952 37.69 -64.80 1.17
N THR A 953 38.56 -64.59 0.19
CA THR A 953 39.20 -65.66 -0.60
C THR A 953 40.68 -65.35 -0.79
N ALA A 954 41.46 -66.31 -1.31
CA ALA A 954 42.85 -66.07 -1.68
C ALA A 954 43.03 -64.96 -2.74
N LEU A 955 41.99 -64.65 -3.54
CA LEU A 955 42.00 -63.58 -4.54
C LEU A 955 41.40 -62.26 -4.02
N SER A 956 40.85 -62.26 -2.81
CA SER A 956 40.33 -61.05 -2.16
C SER A 956 40.65 -61.10 -0.66
N PRO A 957 41.94 -61.02 -0.31
CA PRO A 957 42.40 -61.24 1.06
C PRO A 957 42.17 -60.02 1.95
N LEU A 958 42.09 -60.28 3.25
CA LEU A 958 42.22 -59.27 4.30
C LEU A 958 43.68 -59.22 4.75
N ILE A 959 44.30 -58.04 4.71
CA ILE A 959 45.69 -57.82 5.12
C ILE A 959 45.80 -56.56 6.00
N GLY A 960 47.01 -56.22 6.46
CA GLY A 960 47.32 -54.90 7.06
C GLY A 960 48.04 -55.00 8.39
N THR A 961 48.08 -53.90 9.14
CA THR A 961 48.72 -53.83 10.48
C THR A 961 47.73 -53.69 11.63
N GLY A 962 46.43 -53.56 11.31
CA GLY A 962 45.34 -53.34 12.24
C GLY A 962 44.69 -54.63 12.73
N LYS A 963 43.41 -54.53 13.09
CA LYS A 963 42.61 -55.67 13.55
C LYS A 963 41.12 -55.55 13.31
N ILE A 964 40.47 -56.70 13.19
CA ILE A 964 39.01 -56.80 13.17
C ILE A 964 38.55 -57.35 14.52
N ARG A 965 37.60 -56.67 15.17
CA ARG A 965 37.10 -57.03 16.50
C ARG A 965 35.60 -57.34 16.45
N LEU A 966 35.21 -58.39 17.17
CA LEU A 966 33.83 -58.76 17.43
C LEU A 966 33.64 -59.08 18.92
N PHE A 967 32.44 -58.76 19.45
CA PHE A 967 31.94 -59.36 20.69
C PHE A 967 30.83 -60.36 20.36
N LYS A 968 30.97 -61.59 20.84
CA LYS A 968 29.98 -62.65 20.62
C LYS A 968 29.67 -63.37 21.93
N THR A 969 28.39 -63.43 22.29
CA THR A 969 27.92 -64.29 23.37
C THR A 969 27.97 -65.75 22.94
N ILE A 970 28.80 -66.56 23.62
CA ILE A 970 28.95 -67.99 23.38
C ILE A 970 28.42 -68.75 24.60
N ILE A 971 27.32 -69.48 24.42
CA ILE A 971 26.62 -70.21 25.49
C ILE A 971 26.87 -71.73 25.46
N GLY A 972 27.69 -72.21 24.51
CA GLY A 972 27.86 -73.62 24.15
C GLY A 972 27.24 -73.93 22.78
N GLY A 973 27.77 -74.91 22.06
CA GLY A 973 27.37 -75.27 20.69
C GLY A 973 28.44 -74.97 19.63
N SER A 974 28.02 -75.02 18.36
CA SER A 974 28.86 -74.81 17.18
C SER A 974 28.72 -73.40 16.63
N TYR A 975 29.84 -72.71 16.43
CA TYR A 975 29.89 -71.39 15.83
C TYR A 975 30.89 -71.42 14.68
N SER A 976 30.39 -71.58 13.45
CA SER A 976 31.22 -71.62 12.24
C SER A 976 31.60 -70.21 11.79
N ASN A 977 32.87 -70.03 11.41
CA ASN A 977 33.44 -68.79 10.87
C ASN A 977 32.91 -67.51 11.54
N ILE A 978 33.11 -67.38 12.86
CA ILE A 978 32.47 -66.36 13.68
C ILE A 978 32.80 -64.96 13.14
N GLY A 979 31.76 -64.23 12.71
CA GLY A 979 31.89 -62.87 12.16
C GLY A 979 32.63 -62.81 10.82
N GLY A 980 32.90 -63.94 10.17
CA GLY A 980 33.74 -63.99 8.97
C GLY A 980 35.24 -63.86 9.27
N LEU A 981 35.66 -64.08 10.52
CA LEU A 981 37.05 -63.83 10.92
C LEU A 981 38.03 -64.94 10.50
N GLY A 982 37.55 -66.12 10.09
CA GLY A 982 38.38 -67.29 9.80
C GLY A 982 38.54 -68.24 11.00
N LEU A 983 37.64 -68.16 11.99
CA LEU A 983 37.68 -68.94 13.23
C LEU A 983 36.36 -69.67 13.46
N SER A 984 36.43 -70.98 13.69
CA SER A 984 35.27 -71.79 14.10
C SER A 984 35.46 -72.32 15.52
N ILE A 985 34.43 -72.20 16.36
CA ILE A 985 34.46 -72.63 17.77
C ILE A 985 33.36 -73.66 18.01
N GLN A 986 33.74 -74.84 18.48
CA GLN A 986 32.84 -75.82 19.06
C GLN A 986 33.06 -75.84 20.57
N SER A 987 32.12 -75.33 21.36
CA SER A 987 32.25 -75.32 22.82
C SER A 987 31.21 -76.23 23.48
N LYS A 988 31.62 -77.07 24.42
CA LYS A 988 30.69 -77.80 25.31
C LYS A 988 30.34 -77.00 26.58
N THR A 989 31.07 -75.92 26.85
CA THR A 989 30.88 -75.05 28.03
C THR A 989 30.53 -73.61 27.62
N PRO A 990 29.79 -72.84 28.42
CA PRO A 990 29.59 -71.42 28.16
C PRO A 990 30.91 -70.63 28.27
N MET A 991 31.10 -69.65 27.38
CA MET A 991 32.24 -68.71 27.39
C MET A 991 31.80 -67.27 27.71
N GLY A 992 30.49 -67.01 27.76
CA GLY A 992 29.92 -65.68 28.03
C GLY A 992 30.14 -64.69 26.88
N ASN A 993 30.09 -63.39 27.17
CA ASN A 993 30.38 -62.36 26.15
C ASN A 993 31.88 -62.36 25.79
N THR A 994 32.22 -63.02 24.70
CA THR A 994 33.60 -63.27 24.29
C THR A 994 34.07 -62.21 23.31
N ARG A 995 35.20 -61.56 23.61
CA ARG A 995 35.90 -60.69 22.66
C ARG A 995 36.77 -61.55 21.75
N ILE A 996 36.61 -61.39 20.44
CA ILE A 996 37.42 -62.06 19.42
C ILE A 996 38.03 -60.98 18.53
N GLU A 997 39.34 -60.97 18.40
CA GLU A 997 40.06 -60.07 17.50
C GLU A 997 40.92 -60.89 16.53
N ARG A 998 40.89 -60.56 15.24
CA ARG A 998 41.87 -61.03 14.24
C ARG A 998 42.87 -59.91 13.97
N GLU A 999 44.15 -60.20 14.15
CA GLU A 999 45.29 -59.39 13.75
C GLU A 999 45.98 -60.06 12.53
N PHE A 1000 46.67 -59.25 11.72
CA PHE A 1000 47.29 -59.66 10.46
C PHE A 1000 48.83 -59.70 10.52
N LYS A 1001 49.41 -59.30 11.65
CA LYS A 1001 50.86 -59.23 11.86
C LYS A 1001 51.38 -60.51 12.50
N ALA A 1002 52.41 -61.13 11.90
CA ALA A 1002 53.13 -62.24 12.51
C ALA A 1002 53.89 -61.82 13.79
N TYR A 1003 54.09 -62.78 14.69
CA TYR A 1003 54.90 -62.62 15.91
C TYR A 1003 56.08 -63.60 15.88
N ASN A 1004 57.17 -63.24 16.54
CA ASN A 1004 58.31 -64.13 16.71
C ASN A 1004 57.96 -65.28 17.67
N LEU A 1005 58.13 -66.53 17.20
CA LEU A 1005 57.83 -67.77 17.92
C LEU A 1005 59.14 -68.51 18.26
N MET A 1006 60.03 -67.86 19.04
CA MET A 1006 61.34 -68.40 19.45
C MET A 1006 62.33 -68.54 18.28
N GLY A 1007 62.54 -67.45 17.53
CA GLY A 1007 63.57 -67.32 16.50
C GLY A 1007 63.07 -67.34 15.06
N LYS A 1008 61.84 -67.80 14.82
CA LYS A 1008 61.14 -67.74 13.52
C LYS A 1008 59.78 -67.07 13.68
N GLU A 1009 59.35 -66.28 12.70
CA GLU A 1009 58.02 -65.66 12.73
C GLU A 1009 56.91 -66.68 12.46
N GLY A 1010 55.77 -66.55 13.14
CA GLY A 1010 54.55 -67.29 12.86
C GLY A 1010 53.84 -66.82 11.59
N ILE A 1011 52.65 -67.37 11.34
CA ILE A 1011 51.81 -66.97 10.20
C ILE A 1011 51.22 -65.57 10.40
N ASN A 1012 50.83 -64.91 9.30
CA ASN A 1012 50.21 -63.57 9.25
C ASN A 1012 48.72 -63.56 9.67
N ARG A 1013 48.36 -64.41 10.63
CA ARG A 1013 47.01 -64.48 11.22
C ARG A 1013 47.12 -64.80 12.69
N VAL A 1014 46.59 -63.92 13.53
CA VAL A 1014 46.66 -64.06 14.99
C VAL A 1014 45.29 -63.75 15.56
N TYR A 1015 44.83 -64.56 16.51
CA TYR A 1015 43.59 -64.29 17.23
C TYR A 1015 43.86 -63.93 18.68
N ASN A 1016 43.22 -62.86 19.15
CA ASN A 1016 43.06 -62.59 20.57
C ASN A 1016 41.65 -62.98 20.98
N ILE A 1017 41.51 -64.01 21.81
CA ILE A 1017 40.23 -64.55 22.27
C ILE A 1017 40.17 -64.36 23.77
N GLU A 1018 39.23 -63.55 24.24
CA GLU A 1018 39.03 -63.23 25.65
C GLU A 1018 37.56 -63.47 26.03
N PRO A 1019 37.25 -64.69 26.49
CA PRO A 1019 35.95 -65.03 27.05
C PRO A 1019 35.69 -64.29 28.37
N GLU A 1020 34.42 -64.04 28.67
CA GLU A 1020 33.98 -63.62 30.00
C GLU A 1020 34.17 -64.76 31.03
N ILE A 1021 33.92 -66.00 30.61
CA ILE A 1021 34.18 -67.22 31.39
C ILE A 1021 35.37 -67.93 30.76
N ASN A 1022 36.56 -67.81 31.38
CA ASN A 1022 37.83 -68.27 30.81
C ASN A 1022 38.58 -69.26 31.72
N TYR A 1023 37.87 -70.26 32.27
CA TYR A 1023 38.42 -71.34 33.09
C TYR A 1023 37.62 -72.62 32.85
N ASP A 1024 38.26 -73.78 33.01
CA ASP A 1024 37.66 -75.12 32.83
C ASP A 1024 36.85 -75.32 31.53
N LEU A 1025 37.27 -74.66 30.45
CA LEU A 1025 36.58 -74.77 29.16
C LEU A 1025 36.77 -76.17 28.53
N ASP A 1026 35.78 -76.61 27.75
CA ASP A 1026 35.93 -77.77 26.84
C ASP A 1026 35.59 -77.31 25.42
N VAL A 1027 36.61 -76.76 24.75
CA VAL A 1027 36.47 -76.12 23.45
C VAL A 1027 37.39 -76.77 22.42
N THR A 1028 36.84 -77.01 21.23
CA THR A 1028 37.59 -77.28 20.01
C THR A 1028 37.61 -76.02 19.14
N LEU A 1029 38.81 -75.55 18.84
CA LEU A 1029 39.07 -74.44 17.94
C LEU A 1029 39.48 -74.98 16.57
N GLU A 1030 38.88 -74.46 15.52
CA GLU A 1030 39.32 -74.67 14.14
C GLU A 1030 39.73 -73.32 13.55
N PHE A 1031 41.01 -73.23 13.22
CA PHE A 1031 41.69 -72.05 12.73
C PHE A 1031 41.84 -72.19 11.22
N HIS A 1032 41.07 -71.44 10.44
CA HIS A 1032 41.22 -71.40 8.98
C HIS A 1032 42.30 -70.40 8.59
N PHE A 1033 43.05 -70.66 7.53
CA PHE A 1033 44.09 -69.77 7.01
C PHE A 1033 44.32 -70.05 5.51
N TRP A 1034 44.94 -69.11 4.81
CA TRP A 1034 45.35 -69.25 3.42
C TRP A 1034 46.84 -69.57 3.32
N LYS A 1035 47.26 -70.25 2.25
CA LYS A 1035 48.69 -70.50 1.99
C LYS A 1035 49.52 -69.21 1.89
N SER A 1036 48.92 -68.12 1.41
CA SER A 1036 49.56 -66.80 1.34
C SER A 1036 49.87 -66.20 2.72
N GLU A 1037 49.20 -66.67 3.78
CA GLU A 1037 49.42 -66.16 5.14
C GLU A 1037 50.55 -66.91 5.87
N LEU A 1038 51.15 -67.94 5.26
CA LEU A 1038 52.14 -68.81 5.93
C LEU A 1038 53.41 -68.09 6.39
N ASN A 1039 53.75 -66.92 5.82
CA ASN A 1039 54.94 -66.16 6.22
C ASN A 1039 56.22 -67.04 6.27
N GLU A 1040 56.49 -67.76 5.17
CA GLU A 1040 57.64 -68.69 5.04
C GLU A 1040 57.63 -69.90 6.01
N ASN A 1041 56.53 -70.13 6.73
CA ASN A 1041 56.33 -71.37 7.47
C ASN A 1041 55.95 -72.52 6.52
N ASN A 1042 56.57 -73.67 6.74
CA ASN A 1042 56.21 -74.89 6.03
C ASN A 1042 54.85 -75.38 6.55
N LEU A 1043 53.89 -75.53 5.63
CA LEU A 1043 52.52 -76.01 5.92
C LEU A 1043 52.53 -77.31 6.73
N SER A 1044 53.39 -78.27 6.37
CA SER A 1044 53.47 -79.59 7.01
C SER A 1044 54.10 -79.58 8.41
N GLU A 1045 54.72 -78.46 8.81
CA GLU A 1045 55.39 -78.30 10.10
C GLU A 1045 54.61 -77.38 11.05
N LEU A 1046 53.43 -76.88 10.64
CA LEU A 1046 52.65 -75.96 11.45
C LEU A 1046 52.18 -76.62 12.75
N ILE A 1047 52.37 -75.89 13.85
CA ILE A 1047 51.76 -76.18 15.14
C ILE A 1047 51.10 -74.91 15.70
N MET A 1048 50.10 -75.07 16.57
CA MET A 1048 49.44 -73.95 17.22
C MET A 1048 50.25 -73.47 18.43
N TYR A 1049 50.39 -72.15 18.55
CA TYR A 1049 51.02 -71.47 19.67
C TYR A 1049 50.01 -70.59 20.38
N LYS A 1050 50.18 -70.45 21.70
CA LYS A 1050 49.45 -69.49 22.52
C LYS A 1050 50.39 -68.57 23.30
N SER A 1051 49.94 -67.37 23.58
CA SER A 1051 50.59 -66.39 24.45
C SER A 1051 49.60 -65.84 25.47
N THR A 1052 50.02 -65.80 26.73
CA THR A 1052 49.25 -65.25 27.86
C THR A 1052 49.68 -63.86 28.29
N ASP A 1053 50.76 -63.33 27.71
CA ASP A 1053 51.38 -62.03 28.01
C ASP A 1053 51.34 -61.09 26.79
N LYS A 1054 50.24 -61.16 26.02
CA LYS A 1054 49.93 -60.29 24.87
C LYS A 1054 50.87 -60.43 23.66
N GLY A 1055 51.65 -61.50 23.58
CA GLY A 1055 52.51 -61.84 22.45
C GLY A 1055 54.00 -61.66 22.73
N GLU A 1056 54.41 -61.46 23.99
CA GLU A 1056 55.82 -61.37 24.39
C GLU A 1056 56.46 -62.76 24.41
N ASN A 1057 55.80 -63.77 25.01
CA ASN A 1057 56.25 -65.16 25.03
C ASN A 1057 55.18 -66.10 24.45
N TRP A 1058 55.63 -67.13 23.72
CA TRP A 1058 54.77 -68.08 23.01
C TRP A 1058 55.08 -69.52 23.40
N PHE A 1059 54.04 -70.31 23.65
CA PHE A 1059 54.12 -71.72 24.01
C PHE A 1059 53.36 -72.56 23.00
N SER A 1060 53.96 -73.67 22.55
CA SER A 1060 53.28 -74.61 21.67
C SER A 1060 52.16 -75.36 22.41
N VAL A 1061 51.03 -75.52 21.74
CA VAL A 1061 49.83 -76.23 22.24
C VAL A 1061 49.56 -77.50 21.43
N GLY A 1062 50.22 -77.66 20.28
CA GLY A 1062 50.03 -78.78 19.36
C GLY A 1062 48.80 -78.59 18.48
N GLY A 1063 48.15 -79.71 18.12
CA GLY A 1063 46.97 -79.76 17.24
C GLY A 1063 47.26 -80.51 15.93
N SER A 1064 46.28 -80.54 15.03
CA SER A 1064 46.36 -81.28 13.77
C SER A 1064 45.96 -80.43 12.58
N LEU A 1065 46.80 -80.47 11.55
CA LEU A 1065 46.55 -79.86 10.26
C LEU A 1065 45.50 -80.69 9.48
N ASN A 1066 44.52 -80.00 8.91
CA ASN A 1066 43.61 -80.55 7.92
C ASN A 1066 43.88 -79.87 6.57
N ASP A 1067 44.76 -80.49 5.78
CA ASP A 1067 45.25 -79.97 4.50
C ASP A 1067 44.14 -79.76 3.46
N ASN A 1068 43.10 -80.59 3.49
CA ASN A 1068 41.99 -80.51 2.54
C ASN A 1068 41.13 -79.24 2.74
N ASN A 1069 41.08 -78.72 3.96
CA ASN A 1069 40.27 -77.55 4.33
C ASN A 1069 41.11 -76.30 4.66
N GLN A 1070 42.44 -76.37 4.50
CA GLN A 1070 43.38 -75.30 4.90
C GLN A 1070 43.06 -74.77 6.31
N SER A 1071 42.93 -75.69 7.25
CA SER A 1071 42.54 -75.40 8.62
C SER A 1071 43.39 -76.18 9.61
N PHE A 1072 43.53 -75.65 10.81
CA PHE A 1072 44.25 -76.26 11.91
C PHE A 1072 43.33 -76.42 13.10
N GLN A 1073 43.18 -77.65 13.59
CA GLN A 1073 42.25 -77.97 14.68
C GLN A 1073 43.01 -78.25 15.98
N CYS A 1074 42.55 -77.66 17.07
CA CYS A 1074 43.03 -77.92 18.43
C CYS A 1074 41.83 -78.18 19.34
N SER A 1075 41.80 -79.35 19.99
CA SER A 1075 40.71 -79.76 20.89
C SER A 1075 41.16 -79.73 22.36
N GLY A 1076 40.19 -79.67 23.28
CA GLY A 1076 40.45 -79.72 24.72
C GLY A 1076 41.00 -78.41 25.30
N ILE A 1077 40.73 -77.26 24.68
CA ILE A 1077 41.19 -75.95 25.14
C ILE A 1077 40.44 -75.57 26.42
N ARG A 1078 41.20 -75.37 27.51
CA ARG A 1078 40.71 -75.07 28.87
C ARG A 1078 40.64 -73.57 29.20
N GLN A 1079 41.40 -72.75 28.47
CA GLN A 1079 41.50 -71.30 28.62
C GLN A 1079 41.99 -70.68 27.32
N PHE A 1080 41.46 -69.51 26.96
CA PHE A 1080 41.85 -68.70 25.80
C PHE A 1080 42.74 -67.50 26.20
N SER A 1081 43.38 -66.92 25.19
CA SER A 1081 44.43 -65.90 25.27
C SER A 1081 44.73 -65.39 23.84
N LYS A 1082 45.98 -65.05 23.50
CA LYS A 1082 46.41 -64.83 22.10
C LYS A 1082 46.90 -66.14 21.45
N TRP A 1083 46.60 -66.37 20.17
CA TRP A 1083 46.81 -67.64 19.45
C TRP A 1083 47.29 -67.41 18.00
N THR A 1084 48.22 -68.23 17.51
CA THR A 1084 48.73 -68.23 16.12
C THR A 1084 49.27 -69.61 15.71
N LEU A 1085 49.75 -69.78 14.48
CA LEU A 1085 50.44 -70.98 13.97
C LEU A 1085 51.90 -70.66 13.55
N GLY A 1086 52.79 -71.66 13.57
CA GLY A 1086 54.18 -71.55 13.04
C GLY A 1086 54.93 -72.89 13.00
N SER A 1087 56.10 -72.94 12.33
CA SER A 1087 56.97 -74.13 12.16
C SER A 1087 57.81 -74.45 13.42
N ASN A 1088 58.51 -75.61 13.45
CA ASN A 1088 59.29 -76.12 14.59
C ASN A 1088 60.80 -76.29 14.23
N GLN A 1089 61.71 -75.49 14.86
CA GLN A 1089 63.21 -75.56 14.90
C GLN A 1089 64.05 -74.91 13.75
N ILE A 1090 65.23 -74.37 14.11
CA ILE A 1090 66.29 -73.78 13.24
C ILE A 1090 67.67 -74.39 13.65
N THR A 1091 68.52 -74.82 12.70
CA THR A 1091 69.93 -75.22 12.93
C THR A 1091 70.91 -74.29 12.18
N PRO A 1092 71.90 -73.62 12.83
CA PRO A 1092 72.90 -72.77 12.16
C PRO A 1092 74.11 -73.55 11.58
N LEU A 1093 74.80 -73.00 10.56
CA LEU A 1093 75.98 -73.55 9.84
C LEU A 1093 77.33 -73.35 10.59
N ALA A 1094 78.36 -74.14 10.23
CA ALA A 1094 79.65 -74.24 10.94
C ALA A 1094 80.71 -73.15 10.62
N VAL A 1095 80.65 -72.52 9.44
CA VAL A 1095 81.45 -71.32 9.08
C VAL A 1095 80.60 -70.30 8.32
N GLU A 1096 80.87 -69.04 8.61
CA GLU A 1096 80.30 -67.88 7.91
C GLU A 1096 81.44 -67.01 7.34
N LEU A 1097 81.58 -66.96 6.01
CA LEU A 1097 82.60 -66.17 5.31
C LEU A 1097 82.20 -64.69 5.29
N VAL A 1098 83.11 -63.81 5.68
CA VAL A 1098 82.94 -62.35 5.61
C VAL A 1098 83.37 -61.82 4.24
N ALA A 1099 84.53 -62.26 3.73
CA ALA A 1099 85.03 -61.84 2.42
C ALA A 1099 86.11 -62.79 1.88
N PHE A 1100 86.21 -62.93 0.55
CA PHE A 1100 87.37 -63.50 -0.14
C PHE A 1100 87.79 -62.53 -1.26
N LYS A 1101 89.09 -62.22 -1.38
CA LYS A 1101 89.62 -61.19 -2.28
C LYS A 1101 90.94 -61.64 -2.88
N GLY A 1102 91.25 -61.12 -4.06
CA GLY A 1102 92.48 -61.44 -4.77
C GLY A 1102 93.01 -60.22 -5.51
N LYS A 1103 94.33 -60.01 -5.45
CA LYS A 1103 95.03 -58.89 -6.07
C LYS A 1103 96.29 -59.37 -6.78
N ARG A 1104 96.45 -58.99 -8.05
CA ARG A 1104 97.70 -59.21 -8.79
C ARG A 1104 98.75 -58.18 -8.36
N LEU A 1105 99.96 -58.65 -8.08
CA LEU A 1105 101.14 -57.90 -7.68
C LEU A 1105 102.28 -58.29 -8.62
N ASP A 1106 102.41 -57.59 -9.74
CA ASP A 1106 103.32 -57.91 -10.85
C ASP A 1106 103.15 -59.37 -11.34
N ASP A 1107 104.19 -60.20 -11.18
CA ASP A 1107 104.17 -61.62 -11.54
C ASP A 1107 103.49 -62.52 -10.48
N ASN A 1108 102.93 -61.96 -9.40
CA ASN A 1108 102.34 -62.73 -8.30
C ASN A 1108 100.84 -62.44 -8.12
N ILE A 1109 100.08 -63.33 -7.47
CA ILE A 1109 98.71 -63.04 -7.00
C ILE A 1109 98.64 -63.23 -5.50
N GLN A 1110 98.19 -62.20 -4.77
CA GLN A 1110 97.84 -62.29 -3.35
C GLN A 1110 96.34 -62.56 -3.21
N LEU A 1111 95.96 -63.50 -2.36
CA LEU A 1111 94.59 -63.84 -2.01
C LEU A 1111 94.41 -63.64 -0.50
N ASP A 1112 93.32 -63.02 -0.09
CA ASP A 1112 93.01 -62.72 1.31
C ASP A 1112 91.55 -63.10 1.59
N TRP A 1113 91.26 -63.81 2.68
CA TRP A 1113 89.89 -64.05 3.15
C TRP A 1113 89.70 -63.78 4.63
N GLU A 1114 88.47 -63.42 4.98
CA GLU A 1114 88.02 -63.11 6.33
C GLU A 1114 86.76 -63.93 6.67
N ILE A 1115 86.68 -64.46 7.88
CA ILE A 1115 85.61 -65.35 8.35
C ILE A 1115 85.07 -64.86 9.72
N TYR A 1116 83.76 -65.00 9.92
CA TYR A 1116 83.06 -64.55 11.14
C TYR A 1116 83.04 -65.64 12.22
N THR A 1117 82.93 -66.90 11.80
CA THR A 1117 82.97 -68.08 12.68
C THR A 1117 83.84 -69.17 12.06
N GLU A 1118 84.73 -69.78 12.88
CA GLU A 1118 85.57 -70.93 12.52
C GLU A 1118 85.34 -72.07 13.50
N ILE A 1119 84.28 -72.86 13.29
CA ILE A 1119 83.92 -73.95 14.21
C ILE A 1119 84.04 -75.28 13.48
N GLN A 1120 84.95 -76.14 13.94
CA GLN A 1120 85.26 -77.46 13.35
C GLN A 1120 85.91 -77.43 11.94
N THR A 1121 86.28 -76.26 11.44
CA THR A 1121 87.10 -76.09 10.24
C THR A 1121 88.50 -76.65 10.46
N LYS A 1122 88.97 -77.51 9.55
CA LYS A 1122 90.32 -78.08 9.57
C LYS A 1122 91.27 -77.32 8.66
N ALA A 1123 90.81 -76.88 7.49
CA ALA A 1123 91.62 -76.15 6.52
C ALA A 1123 90.75 -75.44 5.47
N TYR A 1124 91.34 -74.47 4.79
CA TYR A 1124 90.81 -73.86 3.57
C TYR A 1124 91.60 -74.32 2.36
N GLN A 1125 90.93 -74.90 1.38
CA GLN A 1125 91.51 -75.24 0.10
C GLN A 1125 91.23 -74.10 -0.88
N ILE A 1126 92.32 -73.58 -1.47
CA ILE A 1126 92.25 -72.62 -2.56
C ILE A 1126 92.47 -73.40 -3.86
N ASN A 1127 91.53 -73.29 -4.79
CA ASN A 1127 91.72 -73.80 -6.14
C ASN A 1127 91.74 -72.62 -7.12
N TYR A 1128 92.31 -72.84 -8.30
CA TYR A 1128 92.41 -71.83 -9.35
C TYR A 1128 91.89 -72.37 -10.67
N SER A 1129 91.41 -71.47 -11.54
CA SER A 1129 90.98 -71.82 -12.88
C SER A 1129 91.35 -70.71 -13.86
N THR A 1130 91.53 -71.08 -15.13
CA THR A 1130 91.72 -70.12 -16.23
C THR A 1130 90.47 -69.96 -17.09
N ASP A 1131 89.44 -70.78 -16.88
CA ASP A 1131 88.17 -70.75 -17.61
C ASP A 1131 86.95 -70.53 -16.69
N GLY A 1132 87.11 -70.61 -15.38
CA GLY A 1132 86.06 -70.43 -14.38
C GLY A 1132 85.13 -71.65 -14.24
N ILE A 1133 85.45 -72.78 -14.89
CA ILE A 1133 84.64 -74.00 -14.91
C ILE A 1133 85.43 -75.17 -14.31
N LEU A 1134 86.67 -75.39 -14.75
CA LEU A 1134 87.54 -76.44 -14.24
C LEU A 1134 88.55 -75.82 -13.28
N PHE A 1135 88.42 -76.13 -11.99
CA PHE A 1135 89.31 -75.64 -10.94
C PHE A 1135 90.32 -76.72 -10.54
N ASP A 1136 91.59 -76.38 -10.62
CA ASP A 1136 92.71 -77.19 -10.14
C ASP A 1136 93.13 -76.72 -8.75
N SER A 1137 93.54 -77.66 -7.89
CA SER A 1137 93.99 -77.30 -6.54
C SER A 1137 95.25 -76.45 -6.57
N LEU A 1138 95.19 -75.26 -5.98
CA LEU A 1138 96.34 -74.37 -5.83
C LEU A 1138 97.12 -74.71 -4.57
N THR A 1139 96.44 -74.69 -3.43
CA THR A 1139 97.02 -74.95 -2.12
C THR A 1139 95.95 -75.30 -1.10
N THR A 1140 96.37 -75.72 0.09
CA THR A 1140 95.50 -75.86 1.26
C THR A 1140 96.19 -75.15 2.43
N VAL A 1141 95.45 -74.29 3.12
CA VAL A 1141 95.89 -73.50 4.27
C VAL A 1141 95.18 -74.06 5.50
N GLU A 1142 95.93 -74.54 6.50
CA GLU A 1142 95.30 -75.09 7.72
C GLU A 1142 94.53 -73.99 8.48
N ALA A 1143 93.43 -74.39 9.10
CA ALA A 1143 92.66 -73.52 9.97
C ALA A 1143 93.43 -73.30 11.28
N GLU A 1144 93.72 -72.05 11.62
CA GLU A 1144 94.53 -71.65 12.77
C GLU A 1144 93.73 -70.93 13.87
N GLY A 1145 92.39 -70.87 13.78
CA GLY A 1145 91.56 -70.18 14.76
C GLY A 1145 91.55 -68.66 14.58
N LYS A 1146 91.71 -68.17 13.34
CA LYS A 1146 91.88 -66.74 13.03
C LYS A 1146 90.71 -66.24 12.19
N ASP A 1147 90.38 -64.97 12.32
CA ASP A 1147 89.36 -64.30 11.52
C ASP A 1147 89.87 -63.87 10.13
N HIS A 1148 91.19 -63.86 9.90
CA HIS A 1148 91.79 -63.43 8.64
C HIS A 1148 92.94 -64.33 8.17
N TYR A 1149 92.96 -64.64 6.87
CA TYR A 1149 93.95 -65.46 6.18
C TYR A 1149 94.45 -64.79 4.90
N SER A 1150 95.70 -65.07 4.55
CA SER A 1150 96.35 -64.54 3.34
C SER A 1150 97.26 -65.58 2.69
N PHE A 1151 97.26 -65.63 1.36
CA PHE A 1151 98.09 -66.52 0.54
C PHE A 1151 98.66 -65.80 -0.67
N LEU A 1152 99.98 -65.90 -0.88
CA LEU A 1152 100.66 -65.35 -2.06
C LEU A 1152 101.03 -66.48 -3.02
N TRP A 1153 100.55 -66.41 -4.26
CA TRP A 1153 100.96 -67.27 -5.37
C TRP A 1153 102.04 -66.59 -6.21
N PRO A 1154 103.32 -66.99 -6.07
CA PRO A 1154 104.41 -66.39 -6.83
C PRO A 1154 104.46 -66.89 -8.29
N SER A 1155 104.91 -66.04 -9.20
CA SER A 1155 105.05 -66.35 -10.64
C SER A 1155 103.74 -66.84 -11.30
N ALA A 1156 102.61 -66.29 -10.87
CA ALA A 1156 101.28 -66.61 -11.36
C ALA A 1156 101.13 -66.20 -12.85
N PRO A 1157 100.56 -67.05 -13.73
CA PRO A 1157 100.46 -66.78 -15.17
C PRO A 1157 99.84 -65.42 -15.46
N ASN A 1158 100.48 -64.57 -16.28
CA ASN A 1158 99.95 -63.22 -16.57
C ASN A 1158 98.75 -63.27 -17.54
N LYS A 1159 97.59 -63.66 -17.01
CA LYS A 1159 96.27 -63.73 -17.64
C LYS A 1159 95.19 -63.64 -16.56
N LEU A 1160 93.93 -63.56 -16.97
CA LEU A 1160 92.79 -63.65 -16.05
C LEU A 1160 92.79 -65.02 -15.35
N MET A 1161 92.65 -65.00 -14.02
CA MET A 1161 92.62 -66.18 -13.16
C MET A 1161 91.38 -66.11 -12.27
N TYR A 1162 90.68 -67.24 -12.12
CA TYR A 1162 89.64 -67.43 -11.10
C TYR A 1162 90.21 -68.18 -9.91
N PHE A 1163 89.72 -67.92 -8.71
CA PHE A 1163 90.04 -68.67 -7.49
C PHE A 1163 88.77 -69.03 -6.76
N GLU A 1164 88.68 -70.26 -6.26
CA GLU A 1164 87.63 -70.68 -5.34
C GLU A 1164 88.24 -70.99 -3.97
N LEU A 1165 87.50 -70.64 -2.91
CA LEU A 1165 87.82 -70.94 -1.53
C LEU A 1165 86.85 -72.01 -1.02
N ILE A 1166 87.39 -73.11 -0.55
CA ILE A 1166 86.64 -74.24 -0.03
C ILE A 1166 87.05 -74.48 1.42
N GLU A 1167 86.11 -74.46 2.35
CA GLU A 1167 86.32 -74.98 3.69
C GLU A 1167 86.37 -76.51 3.67
N ILE A 1168 87.26 -77.06 4.48
CA ILE A 1168 87.32 -78.48 4.83
C ILE A 1168 87.12 -78.60 6.34
N GLU A 1169 85.95 -79.06 6.79
CA GLU A 1169 85.73 -79.46 8.21
C GLU A 1169 86.36 -80.83 8.49
N HIS A 1170 86.16 -81.77 7.56
CA HIS A 1170 86.69 -83.14 7.60
C HIS A 1170 87.13 -83.53 6.17
N PRO A 1171 88.11 -84.44 5.95
CA PRO A 1171 88.56 -84.80 4.59
C PRO A 1171 87.46 -85.15 3.57
N SER A 1172 86.29 -85.59 4.05
CA SER A 1172 85.09 -85.96 3.27
C SER A 1172 83.95 -84.93 3.31
N ILE A 1173 84.05 -83.84 4.09
CA ILE A 1173 83.05 -82.77 4.19
C ILE A 1173 83.71 -81.47 3.75
N ARG A 1174 83.25 -80.93 2.62
CA ARG A 1174 83.81 -79.72 2.01
C ARG A 1174 82.68 -78.75 1.68
N HIS A 1175 82.87 -77.50 2.06
CA HIS A 1175 81.91 -76.44 1.81
C HIS A 1175 82.57 -75.41 0.89
N HIS A 1176 82.03 -75.23 -0.30
CA HIS A 1176 82.41 -74.10 -1.14
C HIS A 1176 81.97 -72.82 -0.43
N LEU A 1177 82.89 -71.87 -0.25
CA LEU A 1177 82.63 -70.62 0.45
C LEU A 1177 82.44 -69.47 -0.54
N ASP A 1178 83.35 -69.28 -1.49
CA ASP A 1178 83.28 -68.19 -2.48
C ASP A 1178 84.21 -68.43 -3.68
N THR A 1179 83.97 -67.70 -4.78
CA THR A 1179 84.81 -67.68 -6.00
C THR A 1179 85.06 -66.25 -6.48
N ILE A 1180 86.32 -65.89 -6.71
CA ILE A 1180 86.76 -64.56 -7.16
C ILE A 1180 87.55 -64.63 -8.47
N LEU A 1181 87.73 -63.49 -9.13
CA LEU A 1181 88.58 -63.34 -10.32
C LEU A 1181 89.67 -62.28 -10.12
N VAL A 1182 90.83 -62.47 -10.74
CA VAL A 1182 91.99 -61.57 -10.70
C VAL A 1182 92.58 -61.42 -12.12
N MET A 1183 92.73 -60.18 -12.61
CA MET A 1183 93.24 -59.86 -13.96
C MET A 1183 94.27 -58.70 -13.97
N ASP A 1184 95.12 -58.64 -15.01
CA ASP A 1184 96.15 -57.59 -15.20
C ASP A 1184 95.61 -56.43 -16.07
N VAL A 1185 95.93 -55.19 -15.68
CA VAL A 1185 95.66 -53.89 -16.34
C VAL A 1185 94.18 -53.54 -16.62
N TYR A 1186 93.59 -52.72 -15.75
CA TYR A 1186 92.35 -51.98 -16.00
C TYR A 1186 92.58 -50.94 -17.11
N ARG A 1187 92.01 -51.16 -18.31
CA ARG A 1187 91.80 -50.08 -19.29
C ARG A 1187 90.41 -49.54 -19.05
N GLU A 1188 90.26 -48.21 -18.92
CA GLU A 1188 88.94 -47.61 -18.80
C GLU A 1188 88.06 -48.02 -20.01
N PRO A 1189 86.85 -48.54 -19.78
CA PRO A 1189 85.85 -48.79 -20.81
C PRO A 1189 85.66 -47.61 -21.75
N LYS A 1190 85.13 -47.85 -22.95
CA LYS A 1190 84.65 -46.78 -23.84
C LYS A 1190 83.39 -47.22 -24.56
N ALA A 1191 82.44 -46.30 -24.74
CA ALA A 1191 81.26 -46.52 -25.57
C ALA A 1191 80.98 -45.32 -26.48
N TRP A 1192 80.56 -45.56 -27.73
CA TRP A 1192 80.16 -44.51 -28.68
C TRP A 1192 79.16 -45.02 -29.74
N PHE A 1193 78.47 -44.10 -30.41
CA PHE A 1193 77.63 -44.44 -31.57
C PHE A 1193 78.47 -44.65 -32.85
N ALA A 1194 78.30 -45.81 -33.48
CA ALA A 1194 78.79 -46.12 -34.82
C ALA A 1194 77.61 -46.37 -35.76
N GLY A 1195 76.96 -45.29 -36.22
CA GLY A 1195 75.72 -45.35 -37.00
C GLY A 1195 74.53 -45.74 -36.13
N ASP A 1196 73.77 -46.77 -36.53
CA ASP A 1196 72.65 -47.31 -35.78
C ASP A 1196 73.05 -48.38 -34.76
N GLN A 1197 74.35 -48.50 -34.45
CA GLN A 1197 74.89 -49.42 -33.46
C GLN A 1197 75.75 -48.69 -32.43
N ILE A 1198 75.71 -49.15 -31.18
CA ILE A 1198 76.61 -48.70 -30.12
C ILE A 1198 77.78 -49.67 -30.07
N ARG A 1199 79.01 -49.13 -30.12
CA ARG A 1199 80.22 -49.93 -29.94
C ARG A 1199 80.78 -49.71 -28.55
N VAL A 1200 81.20 -50.81 -27.92
CA VAL A 1200 81.83 -50.82 -26.61
C VAL A 1200 83.16 -51.57 -26.70
N THR A 1201 84.20 -51.03 -26.07
CA THR A 1201 85.52 -51.68 -25.94
C THR A 1201 85.98 -51.69 -24.48
N ASP A 1202 86.86 -52.64 -24.15
CA ASP A 1202 87.45 -52.79 -22.82
C ASP A 1202 86.41 -52.97 -21.69
N PHE A 1203 85.21 -53.46 -22.03
CA PHE A 1203 84.11 -53.77 -21.11
C PHE A 1203 83.50 -55.15 -21.44
N PRO A 1204 84.08 -56.23 -20.89
CA PRO A 1204 83.77 -57.60 -21.33
C PRO A 1204 82.42 -58.12 -20.82
N VAL A 1205 81.94 -57.69 -19.65
CA VAL A 1205 80.65 -58.08 -19.04
C VAL A 1205 80.09 -56.90 -18.25
N GLY A 1206 78.79 -56.64 -18.38
CA GLY A 1206 78.09 -55.59 -17.65
C GLY A 1206 76.78 -55.14 -18.33
N THR A 1207 76.16 -54.13 -17.72
CA THR A 1207 74.95 -53.47 -18.22
C THR A 1207 75.31 -52.27 -19.09
N LEU A 1208 74.65 -52.15 -20.24
CA LEU A 1208 74.70 -50.97 -21.10
C LEU A 1208 73.35 -50.26 -21.06
N ASN A 1209 73.33 -48.99 -20.67
CA ASN A 1209 72.16 -48.14 -20.66
C ASN A 1209 72.38 -46.95 -21.58
N VAL A 1210 71.31 -46.46 -22.21
CA VAL A 1210 71.35 -45.19 -22.95
C VAL A 1210 70.21 -44.33 -22.48
N TYR A 1211 70.54 -43.12 -22.05
CA TYR A 1211 69.59 -42.12 -21.60
C TYR A 1211 69.50 -40.99 -22.61
N ASP A 1212 68.30 -40.43 -22.78
CA ASP A 1212 68.16 -39.16 -23.49
C ASP A 1212 68.57 -37.96 -22.60
N LEU A 1213 68.51 -36.74 -23.16
CA LEU A 1213 68.86 -35.51 -22.43
C LEU A 1213 67.99 -35.22 -21.21
N ASN A 1214 66.83 -35.87 -21.06
CA ASN A 1214 65.96 -35.72 -19.89
C ASN A 1214 66.28 -36.76 -18.80
N GLY A 1215 67.29 -37.61 -19.02
CA GLY A 1215 67.66 -38.70 -18.12
C GLY A 1215 66.71 -39.90 -18.23
N GLN A 1216 65.92 -40.03 -19.30
CA GLN A 1216 65.03 -41.17 -19.50
C GLN A 1216 65.78 -42.31 -20.21
N LEU A 1217 65.72 -43.53 -19.65
CA LEU A 1217 66.32 -44.73 -20.25
C LEU A 1217 65.60 -45.07 -21.57
N VAL A 1218 66.31 -44.97 -22.69
CA VAL A 1218 65.81 -45.22 -24.04
C VAL A 1218 66.36 -46.51 -24.66
N LEU A 1219 67.48 -47.04 -24.15
CA LEU A 1219 67.99 -48.39 -24.46
C LEU A 1219 68.55 -49.05 -23.21
N HIS A 1220 68.31 -50.35 -23.06
CA HIS A 1220 68.86 -51.17 -21.98
C HIS A 1220 69.39 -52.48 -22.57
N ASN A 1221 70.65 -52.80 -22.29
CA ASN A 1221 71.36 -54.01 -22.72
C ASN A 1221 71.20 -54.33 -24.21
N ASN A 1222 71.14 -53.29 -25.05
CA ASN A 1222 70.95 -53.42 -26.47
C ASN A 1222 71.84 -52.43 -27.22
N THR A 1223 72.66 -52.93 -28.14
CA THR A 1223 73.54 -52.11 -28.97
C THR A 1223 72.84 -51.56 -30.22
N ASN A 1224 71.66 -52.07 -30.58
CA ASN A 1224 70.92 -51.58 -31.74
C ASN A 1224 70.15 -50.30 -31.41
N ALA A 1225 70.67 -49.18 -31.90
CA ALA A 1225 70.12 -47.86 -31.70
C ALA A 1225 69.28 -47.36 -32.88
N ALA A 1226 68.92 -48.19 -33.87
CA ALA A 1226 68.26 -47.73 -35.11
C ALA A 1226 66.98 -46.88 -34.89
N HIS A 1227 66.22 -47.16 -33.84
CA HIS A 1227 64.99 -46.44 -33.49
C HIS A 1227 65.24 -45.12 -32.74
N LEU A 1228 66.47 -44.88 -32.25
CA LEU A 1228 66.85 -43.61 -31.64
C LEU A 1228 67.02 -42.52 -32.72
N LYS A 1229 66.46 -41.34 -32.46
CA LYS A 1229 66.56 -40.18 -33.35
C LYS A 1229 67.97 -39.57 -33.30
N ARG A 1230 68.31 -38.69 -34.23
CA ARG A 1230 69.54 -37.90 -34.14
C ARG A 1230 69.49 -36.98 -32.93
N GLY A 1231 70.52 -37.00 -32.08
CA GLY A 1231 70.51 -36.29 -30.81
C GLY A 1231 71.68 -36.69 -29.91
N ILE A 1232 71.85 -35.95 -28.82
CA ILE A 1232 72.80 -36.28 -27.76
C ILE A 1232 72.13 -37.30 -26.83
N TYR A 1233 72.88 -38.35 -26.49
CA TYR A 1233 72.47 -39.36 -25.52
C TYR A 1233 73.62 -39.63 -24.55
N PHE A 1234 73.30 -40.08 -23.35
CA PHE A 1234 74.27 -40.54 -22.36
C PHE A 1234 74.31 -42.06 -22.38
N ILE A 1235 75.44 -42.64 -22.77
CA ILE A 1235 75.67 -44.09 -22.72
C ILE A 1235 76.35 -44.41 -21.41
N GLU A 1236 75.68 -45.18 -20.57
CA GLU A 1236 76.20 -45.66 -19.29
C GLU A 1236 76.60 -47.15 -19.42
N LEU A 1237 77.79 -47.47 -18.94
CA LEU A 1237 78.29 -48.83 -18.75
C LEU A 1237 78.40 -49.08 -17.25
N LEU A 1238 77.77 -50.14 -16.77
CA LEU A 1238 77.73 -50.48 -15.34
C LEU A 1238 78.08 -51.95 -15.13
N ASN A 1239 79.10 -52.24 -14.34
CA ASN A 1239 79.36 -53.59 -13.85
C ASN A 1239 79.92 -53.56 -12.43
N GLU A 1240 80.32 -54.73 -11.94
CA GLU A 1240 80.76 -54.95 -10.56
C GLU A 1240 82.05 -54.17 -10.18
N ILE A 1241 82.76 -53.61 -11.17
CA ILE A 1241 84.01 -52.85 -10.99
C ILE A 1241 83.83 -51.33 -11.17
N GLY A 1242 82.68 -50.83 -11.65
CA GLY A 1242 82.42 -49.40 -11.74
C GLY A 1242 81.24 -48.98 -12.63
N GLU A 1243 80.98 -47.68 -12.63
CA GLU A 1243 80.03 -46.99 -13.51
C GLU A 1243 80.78 -45.97 -14.39
N TRP A 1244 80.48 -45.97 -15.68
CA TRP A 1244 81.04 -45.01 -16.63
C TRP A 1244 79.98 -44.46 -17.55
N VAL A 1245 79.91 -43.14 -17.67
CA VAL A 1245 78.92 -42.43 -18.49
C VAL A 1245 79.60 -41.62 -19.58
N TYR A 1246 79.15 -41.79 -20.83
CA TYR A 1246 79.66 -41.12 -22.02
C TYR A 1246 78.55 -40.28 -22.66
N GLU A 1247 78.77 -38.97 -22.82
CA GLU A 1247 77.88 -38.13 -23.63
C GLU A 1247 78.25 -38.28 -25.11
N GLU A 1248 77.36 -38.87 -25.90
CA GLU A 1248 77.61 -39.26 -27.28
C GLU A 1248 76.50 -38.78 -28.22
N TYR A 1249 76.88 -38.22 -29.37
CA TYR A 1249 75.94 -37.71 -30.36
C TYR A 1249 75.67 -38.76 -31.44
N LYS A 1250 74.41 -39.23 -31.52
CA LYS A 1250 73.97 -40.09 -32.62
C LYS A 1250 73.76 -39.23 -33.88
N ARG A 1251 74.65 -39.44 -34.86
CA ARG A 1251 74.72 -38.67 -36.12
C ARG A 1251 73.59 -38.84 -37.09
#